data_AF-A0A9P1DUC4-F1
#
_entry.id   AF-A0A9P1DUC4-F1
#
_cell.length_a   1.000
_cell.length_b   1.000
_cell.length_c   1.000
_cell.angle_alpha   90.00
_cell.angle_beta   90.00
_cell.angle_gamma   90.00
#
_symmetry.space_group_name_H-M   'P 1'
#
loop_
_entity.id
_entity.type
_entity.pdbx_description
1 polymer ?
#
loop_
_entity_poly.entity_id
_entity_poly.type
_entity_poly.pdbx_seq_one_letter_code
_entity_poly.pdbx_strand_id
1 'polypeptide(L)'
;MRNANFEELNHKNGVVSAWVHGAPRGEWHSHAWKVDSSSKNSWCTFPESQEGQLVYNPCGPMPSNNHKRILFFFTGIFNLTLDMDNLMFNLSTPGSSRTFWPRALGSDCQGPQDVHDSDFLRGYPVRLVRQRRYLHHWLIVNASCADNTASLEFRIWRKCVDVHLIGDQPQFSGNFQESSGRTGYGDSYAALGFCCSGLRCDLIDATMPDCCPLGESSCGFGPSKRCPSPLRTNNVIPKPLVVDETGTHLHPWGDGYAWHVPLTGRHEAFQVVLENPNHETADVRIIFHLDDPSKITGVATLLRNISNKKPSGLHLQLSKNWHINDCYWGRIRHDGVWYSAVVELSLPPSTQLQAELLVIYQFFGNLHSVSHAQLSLIGWPGSNGLWEEVGLGADGESITYEPNMQQRRSAVLDTRPFLVCMMDSPECHCFKEVNASGTFPEMRCEWKKAQHKCRGDFETTGWTENHGGSDFLVAINETGSYQYLTNVTSWHVSNGPRFTNASYHGLTADGAVKVKREVSTWATRDVARHLHSFRYEVLRNVTYPRFALYVLGADWYNFVADPDIVYGDLDGLIGMAVNQSASLQRFEYSERWKDIPCQLPCWFAMLTKGSQETHHAHRGLLLRSFSAGQLRGPVFSLIGGDNFGLRTLGLELGVASGGSVHLQAGDVISADIELMLYPKSQSVYYGQAPLHLQDDWEMVFREAQLQVEVLEGHLQRQYPLRLAVTSAGRAEFIAALPNNYSGVLPVTIAGVQGLRGCLWHFAECQDLGEGGEFQVDYIADEGYAYTYSLPDKEVMHFLFESDCRLDESETCHA
;
A
#
# COMPACT_ATOMS: atom_id res chain seq x y z
N MET A 1 -28.69 -28.03 -0.69
CA MET A 1 -28.28 -26.63 -0.43
C MET A 1 -28.60 -25.80 -1.66
N ARG A 2 -28.90 -24.50 -1.52
CA ARG A 2 -29.05 -23.58 -2.65
C ARG A 2 -27.73 -22.89 -2.98
N ASN A 3 -27.54 -22.41 -4.21
CA ASN A 3 -26.39 -21.55 -4.52
C ASN A 3 -26.57 -20.18 -3.83
N ALA A 4 -25.52 -19.70 -3.17
CA ALA A 4 -25.42 -18.34 -2.65
C ALA A 4 -25.02 -17.39 -3.78
N ASN A 5 -25.70 -16.25 -3.88
CA ASN A 5 -25.26 -15.16 -4.73
C ASN A 5 -24.19 -14.33 -4.00
N PHE A 6 -23.27 -13.72 -4.75
CA PHE A 6 -22.24 -12.86 -4.15
C PHE A 6 -22.83 -11.67 -3.37
N GLU A 7 -24.01 -11.18 -3.76
CA GLU A 7 -24.76 -10.12 -3.04
C GLU A 7 -25.23 -10.57 -1.65
N GLU A 8 -25.39 -11.87 -1.42
CA GLU A 8 -25.82 -12.42 -0.13
C GLU A 8 -24.65 -12.64 0.83
N LEU A 9 -23.42 -12.60 0.31
CA LEU A 9 -22.21 -12.69 1.12
C LEU A 9 -22.01 -11.32 1.75
N ASN A 10 -22.41 -11.18 3.02
CA ASN A 10 -22.35 -9.90 3.70
C ASN A 10 -20.90 -9.36 3.70
N HIS A 11 -20.68 -8.25 2.99
CA HIS A 11 -19.41 -7.51 2.89
C HIS A 11 -19.13 -6.77 4.21
N LYS A 12 -18.96 -7.50 5.31
CA LYS A 12 -18.92 -6.90 6.64
C LYS A 12 -17.65 -6.05 6.85
N ASN A 13 -17.83 -4.89 7.48
CA ASN A 13 -16.81 -3.89 7.85
C ASN A 13 -15.46 -4.46 8.31
N GLY A 14 -14.37 -3.84 7.85
CA GLY A 14 -13.00 -4.30 8.11
C GLY A 14 -12.41 -3.92 9.46
N VAL A 15 -11.21 -4.43 9.75
CA VAL A 15 -10.42 -4.04 10.92
C VAL A 15 -9.70 -2.72 10.65
N VAL A 16 -9.75 -1.82 11.63
CA VAL A 16 -9.17 -0.47 11.60
C VAL A 16 -8.06 -0.38 12.66
N SER A 17 -6.77 -0.48 12.31
CA SER A 17 -5.64 -0.14 13.21
C SER A 17 -4.90 1.20 12.97
N ALA A 18 -4.47 1.87 14.03
CA ALA A 18 -3.51 2.96 13.92
C ALA A 18 -2.07 2.43 14.12
N TRP A 19 -1.13 2.98 13.35
CA TRP A 19 0.29 2.78 13.61
C TRP A 19 0.74 3.47 14.90
N VAL A 20 1.84 2.95 15.45
CA VAL A 20 2.50 3.33 16.71
C VAL A 20 2.45 4.84 16.98
N HIS A 21 1.97 5.24 18.16
CA HIS A 21 2.19 6.58 18.71
C HIS A 21 3.67 6.77 19.10
N GLY A 22 4.52 7.06 18.14
CA GLY A 22 5.94 7.27 18.36
C GLY A 22 6.62 7.54 17.04
N ALA A 23 7.65 8.39 17.00
CA ALA A 23 8.32 8.52 15.72
C ALA A 23 8.94 7.16 15.38
N PRO A 24 8.78 6.67 14.15
CA PRO A 24 9.74 5.71 13.64
C PRO A 24 11.10 6.37 13.79
N ARG A 25 11.95 5.86 14.68
CA ARG A 25 13.35 6.29 14.75
C ARG A 25 13.98 5.76 13.48
N GLY A 26 13.78 6.44 12.35
CA GLY A 26 14.09 5.98 11.00
C GLY A 26 15.50 5.42 10.88
N GLU A 27 15.78 4.75 9.76
CA GLU A 27 17.09 4.18 9.48
C GLU A 27 18.23 5.13 9.88
N TRP A 28 19.18 4.62 10.67
CA TRP A 28 20.44 5.27 10.97
C TRP A 28 21.24 5.45 9.69
N HIS A 29 20.93 6.48 8.92
CA HIS A 29 21.85 6.95 7.90
C HIS A 29 22.80 7.95 8.55
N SER A 30 24.10 7.64 8.46
CA SER A 30 25.23 8.39 9.04
C SER A 30 25.25 9.88 8.72
N HIS A 31 24.52 10.32 7.69
CA HIS A 31 24.39 11.72 7.30
C HIS A 31 23.17 12.45 7.90
N ALA A 32 22.17 11.73 8.42
CA ALA A 32 20.94 12.33 8.97
C ALA A 32 20.83 12.17 10.51
N TRP A 33 21.59 11.28 11.13
CA TRP A 33 21.47 10.99 12.56
C TRP A 33 22.87 10.73 13.15
N LYS A 34 23.48 11.70 13.84
CA LYS A 34 24.59 11.39 14.75
C LYS A 34 24.00 10.99 16.09
N VAL A 35 24.55 9.94 16.72
CA VAL A 35 24.18 9.53 18.07
C VAL A 35 25.41 9.59 18.97
N ASP A 36 25.23 10.23 20.12
CA ASP A 36 26.19 10.16 21.22
C ASP A 36 25.95 8.86 21.99
N SER A 37 26.87 7.91 21.83
CA SER A 37 26.84 6.59 22.47
C SER A 37 26.96 6.64 24.00
N SER A 38 27.28 7.79 24.59
CA SER A 38 27.51 7.91 26.04
C SER A 38 26.23 8.09 26.87
N SER A 39 25.10 8.47 26.26
CA SER A 39 23.97 9.01 27.03
C SER A 39 22.82 8.04 27.33
N LYS A 40 22.80 6.81 26.78
CA LYS A 40 21.64 5.87 26.83
C LYS A 40 20.29 6.47 26.38
N ASN A 41 20.29 7.73 25.95
CA ASN A 41 19.15 8.48 25.47
C ASN A 41 19.45 8.83 24.01
N SER A 42 18.82 8.12 23.09
CA SER A 42 18.93 8.38 21.65
C SER A 42 18.17 9.65 21.28
N TRP A 43 18.85 10.78 21.38
CA TRP A 43 18.46 12.00 20.67
C TRP A 43 19.17 11.99 19.33
N CYS A 44 18.49 12.35 18.26
CA CYS A 44 19.24 12.68 17.06
C CYS A 44 20.04 13.95 17.34
N THR A 45 21.32 13.90 17.07
CA THR A 45 22.13 15.11 17.03
C THR A 45 22.33 15.51 15.58
N PHE A 46 21.78 16.66 15.20
CA PHE A 46 22.19 17.37 14.00
C PHE A 46 23.42 18.21 14.33
N PRO A 47 24.37 18.40 13.40
CA PRO A 47 25.43 19.38 13.61
C PRO A 47 24.79 20.74 13.92
N GLU A 48 25.35 21.43 14.92
CA GLU A 48 24.94 22.78 15.29
C GLU A 48 24.92 23.68 14.05
N SER A 49 23.94 24.59 14.02
CA SER A 49 23.72 25.58 12.98
C SER A 49 25.04 26.13 12.42
N GLN A 50 25.21 26.10 11.09
CA GLN A 50 26.15 27.05 10.48
C GLN A 50 25.57 28.45 10.68
N GLU A 51 26.39 29.37 11.18
CA GLU A 51 25.99 30.73 11.56
C GLU A 51 25.03 31.37 10.53
N GLY A 52 23.79 31.64 10.96
CA GLY A 52 22.80 32.38 10.16
C GLY A 52 21.82 31.56 9.31
N GLN A 53 21.96 30.23 9.21
CA GLN A 53 20.97 29.38 8.52
C GLN A 53 20.09 28.60 9.51
N LEU A 54 18.76 28.70 9.35
CA LEU A 54 17.81 27.80 9.99
C LEU A 54 17.99 26.39 9.41
N VAL A 55 18.63 25.49 10.16
CA VAL A 55 18.75 24.08 9.78
C VAL A 55 17.50 23.36 10.25
N TYR A 56 16.71 22.82 9.32
CA TYR A 56 15.56 21.99 9.67
C TYR A 56 16.02 20.76 10.45
N ASN A 57 15.45 20.56 11.63
CA ASN A 57 15.69 19.42 12.49
C ASN A 57 14.64 18.35 12.21
N PRO A 58 14.89 17.35 11.33
CA PRO A 58 13.96 16.25 11.12
C PRO A 58 13.68 15.47 12.41
N CYS A 59 14.50 15.65 13.44
CA CYS A 59 14.42 15.02 14.75
C CYS A 59 13.85 15.87 15.87
N GLY A 60 13.25 17.02 15.55
CA GLY A 60 12.79 17.96 16.56
C GLY A 60 11.97 17.30 17.68
N PRO A 61 11.93 17.91 18.90
CA PRO A 61 11.49 17.25 20.12
C PRO A 61 10.21 16.43 19.90
N MET A 62 10.30 15.10 20.08
CA MET A 62 9.11 14.27 20.01
C MET A 62 8.12 14.79 21.05
N PRO A 63 6.86 15.04 20.68
CA PRO A 63 5.87 15.41 21.67
C PRO A 63 5.74 14.27 22.69
N SER A 64 5.54 14.61 23.97
CA SER A 64 5.61 13.64 25.08
C SER A 64 4.64 12.45 24.96
N ASN A 65 3.58 12.59 24.16
CA ASN A 65 2.63 11.53 23.80
C ASN A 65 3.20 10.48 22.83
N ASN A 66 4.35 10.73 22.20
CA ASN A 66 5.09 9.81 21.32
C ASN A 66 6.18 8.99 22.04
N HIS A 67 6.26 9.08 23.38
CA HIS A 67 7.23 8.32 24.17
C HIS A 67 6.85 6.84 24.38
N LYS A 68 5.61 6.43 24.09
CA LYS A 68 5.13 5.06 24.30
C LYS A 68 4.67 4.44 22.99
N ARG A 69 5.27 3.30 22.62
CA ARG A 69 4.91 2.61 21.39
C ARG A 69 3.59 1.84 21.58
N ILE A 70 2.47 2.39 21.14
CA ILE A 70 1.15 1.75 21.28
C ILE A 70 0.51 1.51 19.92
N LEU A 71 0.12 0.26 19.66
CA LEU A 71 -0.73 -0.12 18.53
C LEU A 71 -2.19 -0.15 18.96
N PHE A 72 -3.08 0.41 18.13
CA PHE A 72 -4.52 0.42 18.37
C PHE A 72 -5.22 -0.33 17.25
N PHE A 73 -6.19 -1.18 17.57
CA PHE A 73 -7.03 -1.91 16.62
C PHE A 73 -8.50 -1.77 17.02
N PHE A 74 -9.35 -1.47 16.05
CA PHE A 74 -10.78 -1.30 16.17
C PHE A 74 -11.45 -2.22 15.16
N THR A 75 -12.16 -3.25 15.62
CA THR A 75 -12.83 -4.22 14.71
C THR A 75 -14.32 -3.92 14.51
N GLY A 76 -14.87 -2.96 15.25
CA GLY A 76 -16.30 -2.74 15.40
C GLY A 76 -16.99 -3.76 16.32
N ILE A 77 -16.28 -4.82 16.76
CA ILE A 77 -16.75 -5.81 17.74
C ILE A 77 -16.00 -5.63 19.07
N PHE A 78 -14.70 -5.43 18.99
CA PHE A 78 -13.83 -5.13 20.12
C PHE A 78 -12.76 -4.11 19.72
N ASN A 79 -12.21 -3.43 20.73
CA ASN A 79 -11.02 -2.61 20.59
C ASN A 79 -9.86 -3.33 21.27
N LEU A 80 -8.70 -3.33 20.64
CA LEU A 80 -7.48 -3.91 21.16
C LEU A 80 -6.39 -2.84 21.16
N THR A 81 -5.69 -2.68 22.28
CA THR A 81 -4.46 -1.89 22.34
C THR A 81 -3.30 -2.80 22.71
N LEU A 82 -2.15 -2.61 22.08
CA LEU A 82 -0.91 -3.26 22.47
C LEU A 82 0.11 -2.19 22.89
N ASP A 83 0.45 -2.17 24.17
CA ASP A 83 1.65 -1.48 24.65
C ASP A 83 2.86 -2.34 24.28
N MET A 84 3.63 -1.89 23.30
CA MET A 84 4.75 -2.63 22.74
C MET A 84 5.91 -2.75 23.71
N ASP A 85 6.10 -1.76 24.59
CA ASP A 85 7.21 -1.72 25.53
C ASP A 85 7.01 -2.76 26.64
N ASN A 86 5.76 -2.93 27.09
CA ASN A 86 5.39 -3.89 28.14
C ASN A 86 4.76 -5.19 27.62
N LEU A 87 4.62 -5.35 26.29
CA LEU A 87 3.90 -6.45 25.62
C LEU A 87 2.50 -6.73 26.22
N MET A 88 1.79 -5.66 26.56
CA MET A 88 0.51 -5.73 27.26
C MET A 88 -0.65 -5.50 26.28
N PHE A 89 -1.52 -6.50 26.15
CA PHE A 89 -2.72 -6.43 25.33
C PHE A 89 -3.92 -6.06 26.20
N ASN A 90 -4.64 -5.00 25.82
CA ASN A 90 -5.91 -4.64 26.43
C ASN A 90 -7.03 -4.79 25.39
N LEU A 91 -7.90 -5.77 25.61
CA LEU A 91 -9.08 -6.01 24.79
C LEU A 91 -10.31 -5.47 25.52
N SER A 92 -11.09 -4.64 24.84
CA SER A 92 -12.32 -4.07 25.38
C SER A 92 -13.50 -4.31 24.45
N THR A 93 -14.62 -4.71 25.02
CA THR A 93 -15.94 -4.83 24.38
C THR A 93 -16.94 -3.98 25.15
N PRO A 94 -18.15 -3.72 24.61
CA PRO A 94 -19.22 -3.11 25.39
C PRO A 94 -19.50 -3.91 26.66
N GLY A 95 -19.10 -3.36 27.82
CA GLY A 95 -19.34 -3.95 29.15
C GLY A 95 -18.28 -4.92 29.68
N SER A 96 -17.16 -5.16 28.97
CA SER A 96 -16.07 -6.02 29.47
C SER A 96 -14.71 -5.52 28.99
N SER A 97 -13.69 -5.65 29.83
CA SER A 97 -12.29 -5.40 29.46
C SER A 97 -11.42 -6.54 30.01
N ARG A 98 -10.49 -7.02 29.20
CA ARG A 98 -9.53 -8.06 29.56
C ARG A 98 -8.14 -7.60 29.21
N THR A 99 -7.21 -7.84 30.12
CA THR A 99 -5.79 -7.56 29.92
C THR A 99 -5.02 -8.87 30.02
N PHE A 100 -4.13 -9.10 29.06
CA PHE A 100 -3.23 -10.25 29.05
C PHE A 100 -1.84 -9.86 28.54
N TRP A 101 -0.83 -10.58 29.03
CA TRP A 101 0.57 -10.37 28.68
C TRP A 101 1.36 -11.68 28.77
N PRO A 102 2.44 -11.83 27.98
CA PRO A 102 3.29 -13.01 28.04
C PRO A 102 4.21 -12.99 29.27
N ARG A 103 4.45 -14.17 29.85
CA ARG A 103 5.43 -14.40 30.93
C ARG A 103 6.29 -15.62 30.62
N ALA A 104 7.49 -15.65 31.19
CA ALA A 104 8.37 -16.81 31.16
C ALA A 104 9.05 -16.97 32.53
N LEU A 105 9.12 -18.20 33.03
CA LEU A 105 9.74 -18.52 34.33
C LEU A 105 9.26 -17.61 35.49
N GLY A 106 7.98 -17.20 35.46
CA GLY A 106 7.39 -16.32 36.48
C GLY A 106 7.75 -14.83 36.36
N SER A 107 8.45 -14.39 35.32
CA SER A 107 8.72 -12.97 35.03
C SER A 107 7.94 -12.50 33.81
N ASP A 108 7.54 -11.22 33.81
CA ASP A 108 6.85 -10.61 32.67
C ASP A 108 7.83 -10.42 31.51
N CYS A 109 7.40 -10.75 30.31
CA CYS A 109 8.16 -10.42 29.12
C CYS A 109 8.10 -8.92 28.84
N GLN A 110 9.19 -8.36 28.32
CA GLN A 110 9.31 -6.96 27.93
C GLN A 110 9.53 -6.85 26.43
N GLY A 111 9.02 -5.77 25.87
CA GLY A 111 9.19 -5.43 24.48
C GLY A 111 10.67 -5.25 24.13
N PRO A 112 11.03 -5.47 22.86
CA PRO A 112 12.39 -5.24 22.41
C PRO A 112 12.72 -3.75 22.56
N GLN A 113 13.92 -3.46 23.07
CA GLN A 113 14.48 -2.11 22.94
C GLN A 113 14.73 -1.83 21.45
N ASP A 114 14.64 -0.56 21.04
CA ASP A 114 15.10 -0.14 19.72
C ASP A 114 16.64 -0.18 19.70
N VAL A 115 17.20 -1.39 19.59
CA VAL A 115 18.64 -1.60 19.51
C VAL A 115 19.07 -1.30 18.09
N HIS A 116 19.52 -0.06 17.87
CA HIS A 116 20.27 0.35 16.69
C HIS A 116 21.78 0.41 16.97
N ASP A 117 22.26 -0.30 18.00
CA ASP A 117 23.70 -0.33 18.27
C ASP A 117 24.45 -0.75 17.00
N SER A 118 25.56 -0.06 16.77
CA SER A 118 26.42 0.11 15.59
C SER A 118 26.68 -1.07 14.64
N ASP A 119 26.21 -2.26 14.97
CA ASP A 119 26.15 -3.38 14.04
C ASP A 119 24.90 -3.20 13.18
N PHE A 120 25.11 -2.73 11.95
CA PHE A 120 24.16 -2.43 10.85
C PHE A 120 23.14 -3.54 10.49
N LEU A 121 22.93 -4.52 11.38
CA LEU A 121 22.66 -5.91 11.08
C LEU A 121 21.56 -6.53 11.98
N ARG A 122 20.57 -5.80 12.51
CA ARG A 122 19.47 -6.45 13.28
C ARG A 122 18.04 -6.03 12.93
N GLY A 123 17.85 -5.06 12.02
CA GLY A 123 16.52 -4.60 11.57
C GLY A 123 15.61 -4.07 12.69
N TYR A 124 14.39 -3.66 12.36
CA TYR A 124 13.41 -3.30 13.42
C TYR A 124 12.84 -4.56 14.07
N PRO A 125 12.71 -4.56 15.40
CA PRO A 125 12.21 -5.72 16.11
C PRO A 125 10.68 -5.84 16.04
N VAL A 126 9.97 -4.78 15.66
CA VAL A 126 8.51 -4.77 15.47
C VAL A 126 8.22 -4.75 13.99
N ARG A 127 7.59 -5.80 13.47
CA ARG A 127 7.43 -6.03 12.05
C ARG A 127 5.98 -6.27 11.72
N LEU A 128 5.45 -5.52 10.75
CA LEU A 128 4.17 -5.86 10.15
C LEU A 128 4.41 -6.94 9.09
N VAL A 129 3.70 -8.06 9.23
CA VAL A 129 3.64 -9.09 8.18
C VAL A 129 2.55 -8.73 7.16
N ARG A 130 1.33 -8.38 7.62
CA ARG A 130 0.14 -8.07 6.78
C ARG A 130 -0.82 -7.09 7.47
N GLN A 131 -1.59 -6.28 6.75
CA GLN A 131 -2.47 -5.22 7.30
C GLN A 131 -3.88 -5.07 6.62
N ARG A 132 -4.88 -4.61 7.39
CA ARG A 132 -6.22 -4.09 7.04
C ARG A 132 -7.11 -4.74 5.94
N ARG A 133 -8.32 -4.15 5.87
CA ARG A 133 -9.66 -4.62 5.44
C ARG A 133 -10.10 -5.97 6.00
N TYR A 134 -9.29 -7.03 5.97
CA TYR A 134 -9.67 -8.34 6.52
C TYR A 134 -8.58 -9.04 7.36
N LEU A 135 -7.43 -8.39 7.64
CA LEU A 135 -6.41 -8.96 8.54
C LEU A 135 -5.35 -7.96 9.03
N HIS A 136 -4.92 -8.08 10.28
CA HIS A 136 -3.57 -7.66 10.72
C HIS A 136 -2.74 -8.86 11.14
N HIS A 137 -1.45 -8.83 10.84
CA HIS A 137 -0.49 -9.84 11.25
C HIS A 137 0.83 -9.14 11.58
N TRP A 138 1.28 -9.30 12.82
CA TRP A 138 2.49 -8.68 13.35
C TRP A 138 3.44 -9.73 13.91
N LEU A 139 4.73 -9.46 13.78
CA LEU A 139 5.82 -10.23 14.36
C LEU A 139 6.71 -9.28 15.15
N ILE A 140 6.90 -9.57 16.43
CA ILE A 140 7.83 -8.89 17.31
C ILE A 140 8.96 -9.87 17.61
N VAL A 141 10.19 -9.49 17.33
CA VAL A 141 11.39 -10.31 17.62
C VAL A 141 12.18 -9.69 18.77
N ASN A 142 13.03 -10.50 19.42
CA ASN A 142 13.89 -10.08 20.52
C ASN A 142 13.13 -9.52 21.75
N ALA A 143 11.93 -10.03 22.04
CA ALA A 143 11.30 -9.78 23.33
C ALA A 143 12.14 -10.41 24.45
N SER A 144 12.34 -9.68 25.54
CA SER A 144 13.08 -10.19 26.71
C SER A 144 12.12 -10.91 27.64
N CYS A 145 12.36 -12.19 27.91
CA CYS A 145 11.50 -13.05 28.71
C CYS A 145 12.33 -13.81 29.75
N ALA A 146 12.50 -13.23 30.94
CA ALA A 146 13.47 -13.69 31.94
C ALA A 146 14.90 -13.76 31.34
N ASP A 147 15.57 -14.91 31.44
CA ASP A 147 16.93 -15.12 30.92
C ASP A 147 16.97 -15.54 29.43
N ASN A 148 15.81 -15.54 28.74
CA ASN A 148 15.69 -15.94 27.34
C ASN A 148 15.12 -14.81 26.47
N THR A 149 15.33 -14.94 25.16
CA THR A 149 14.63 -14.16 24.14
C THR A 149 13.48 -14.96 23.54
N ALA A 150 12.44 -14.25 23.12
CA ALA A 150 11.29 -14.81 22.45
C ALA A 150 10.82 -13.91 21.32
N SER A 151 10.09 -14.51 20.39
CA SER A 151 9.30 -13.80 19.39
C SER A 151 7.82 -13.82 19.78
N LEU A 152 7.13 -12.71 19.57
CA LEU A 152 5.68 -12.61 19.73
C LEU A 152 5.03 -12.38 18.36
N GLU A 153 4.15 -13.27 17.95
CA GLU A 153 3.39 -13.17 16.71
C GLU A 153 1.91 -13.05 17.04
N PHE A 154 1.19 -12.14 16.40
CA PHE A 154 -0.26 -12.03 16.61
C PHE A 154 -1.00 -11.63 15.35
N ARG A 155 -2.21 -12.18 15.19
CA ARG A 155 -3.08 -11.90 14.07
C ARG A 155 -4.44 -11.47 14.56
N ILE A 156 -4.99 -10.45 13.91
CA ILE A 156 -6.26 -9.84 14.30
C ILE A 156 -7.15 -9.78 13.07
N TRP A 157 -8.37 -10.27 13.21
CA TRP A 157 -9.44 -10.08 12.24
C TRP A 157 -10.70 -9.67 12.98
N ARG A 158 -11.80 -9.47 12.24
CA ARG A 158 -12.99 -8.79 12.76
C ARG A 158 -13.52 -9.34 14.09
N LYS A 159 -13.51 -10.68 14.24
CA LYS A 159 -14.06 -11.37 15.41
C LYS A 159 -13.03 -11.94 16.35
N CYS A 160 -11.76 -12.02 15.97
CA CYS A 160 -10.78 -12.67 16.82
C CYS A 160 -9.40 -12.04 16.77
N VAL A 161 -8.64 -12.32 17.83
CA VAL A 161 -7.20 -12.17 17.88
C VAL A 161 -6.59 -13.50 18.29
N ASP A 162 -5.52 -13.90 17.62
CA ASP A 162 -4.62 -14.94 18.09
C ASP A 162 -3.26 -14.33 18.42
N VAL A 163 -2.63 -14.82 19.49
CA VAL A 163 -1.34 -14.37 19.96
C VAL A 163 -0.50 -15.60 20.27
N HIS A 164 0.75 -15.58 19.81
CA HIS A 164 1.70 -16.66 19.88
C HIS A 164 3.00 -16.14 20.48
N LEU A 165 3.49 -16.82 21.52
CA LEU A 165 4.80 -16.60 22.10
C LEU A 165 5.68 -17.78 21.71
N ILE A 166 6.77 -17.51 21.00
CA ILE A 166 7.70 -18.53 20.51
C ILE A 166 9.06 -18.29 21.16
N GLY A 167 9.57 -19.28 21.88
CA GLY A 167 10.92 -19.23 22.42
C GLY A 167 11.98 -19.41 21.34
N ASP A 168 13.07 -18.65 21.43
CA ASP A 168 14.19 -18.78 20.48
C ASP A 168 15.08 -20.00 20.80
N GLN A 169 14.83 -20.68 21.92
CA GLN A 169 15.61 -21.84 22.41
C GLN A 169 14.68 -23.03 22.69
N PRO A 170 15.15 -24.29 22.51
CA PRO A 170 14.35 -25.50 22.76
C PRO A 170 13.77 -25.61 24.18
N GLN A 171 14.51 -25.14 25.19
CA GLN A 171 14.15 -25.20 26.62
C GLN A 171 13.35 -23.99 27.14
N PHE A 172 12.73 -23.21 26.26
CA PHE A 172 11.88 -22.09 26.67
C PHE A 172 10.60 -22.60 27.34
N SER A 173 10.16 -21.98 28.45
CA SER A 173 8.86 -22.28 29.08
C SER A 173 8.12 -20.97 29.30
N GLY A 174 7.11 -20.75 28.45
CA GLY A 174 6.35 -19.51 28.39
C GLY A 174 4.86 -19.76 28.62
N ASN A 175 4.16 -18.73 29.08
CA ASN A 175 2.71 -18.73 29.17
C ASN A 175 2.16 -17.32 28.93
N PHE A 176 0.84 -17.23 28.81
CA PHE A 176 0.13 -15.94 28.90
C PHE A 176 -0.55 -15.83 30.24
N GLN A 177 -0.42 -14.67 30.90
CA GLN A 177 -1.16 -14.34 32.11
C GLN A 177 -2.34 -13.46 31.75
N GLU A 178 -3.55 -13.85 32.18
CA GLU A 178 -4.71 -12.97 32.17
C GLU A 178 -4.94 -12.35 33.56
N SER A 179 -5.42 -11.11 33.61
CA SER A 179 -5.85 -10.40 34.83
C SER A 179 -6.82 -11.19 35.75
N SER A 180 -7.63 -12.12 35.21
CA SER A 180 -8.50 -13.03 35.98
C SER A 180 -7.83 -14.32 36.49
N GLY A 181 -6.53 -14.50 36.26
CA GLY A 181 -5.74 -15.63 36.77
C GLY A 181 -5.65 -16.85 35.85
N ARG A 182 -6.24 -16.81 34.65
CA ARG A 182 -6.18 -17.91 33.68
C ARG A 182 -4.87 -17.85 32.88
N THR A 183 -4.27 -19.02 32.61
CA THR A 183 -2.97 -19.13 31.93
C THR A 183 -2.96 -20.22 30.86
N GLY A 184 -2.58 -19.86 29.63
CA GLY A 184 -2.27 -20.84 28.57
C GLY A 184 -0.81 -21.27 28.67
N TYR A 185 -0.53 -22.57 28.84
CA TYR A 185 0.81 -23.12 29.04
C TYR A 185 1.30 -23.86 27.79
N GLY A 186 2.61 -23.78 27.52
CA GLY A 186 3.28 -24.75 26.65
C GLY A 186 4.80 -24.69 26.78
N ASP A 187 5.44 -25.82 26.48
CA ASP A 187 6.90 -25.93 26.40
C ASP A 187 7.33 -25.43 25.02
N SER A 188 8.31 -24.53 24.98
CA SER A 188 8.87 -23.81 23.81
C SER A 188 7.92 -22.89 23.04
N TYR A 189 6.61 -23.03 23.25
CA TYR A 189 5.57 -22.30 22.55
C TYR A 189 4.35 -22.10 23.46
N ALA A 190 3.76 -20.91 23.45
CA ALA A 190 2.45 -20.66 24.05
C ALA A 190 1.56 -19.91 23.06
N ALA A 191 0.26 -20.17 23.11
CA ALA A 191 -0.71 -19.47 22.28
C ALA A 191 -1.98 -19.13 23.05
N LEU A 192 -2.59 -18.01 22.69
CA LEU A 192 -3.82 -17.51 23.26
C LEU A 192 -4.72 -16.99 22.16
N GLY A 193 -5.93 -17.52 22.05
CA GLY A 193 -6.95 -17.00 21.15
C GLY A 193 -8.06 -16.29 21.93
N PHE A 194 -8.61 -15.24 21.35
CA PHE A 194 -9.86 -14.64 21.78
C PHE A 194 -10.75 -14.48 20.57
N CYS A 195 -11.96 -15.05 20.59
CA CYS A 195 -12.96 -14.85 19.54
C CYS A 195 -14.29 -14.39 20.12
N CYS A 196 -14.99 -13.59 19.33
CA CYS A 196 -16.26 -12.99 19.69
C CYS A 196 -17.41 -13.56 18.87
N SER A 197 -18.50 -13.93 19.57
CA SER A 197 -19.81 -14.19 18.98
C SER A 197 -20.77 -13.11 19.46
N GLY A 198 -21.08 -12.14 18.59
CA GLY A 198 -21.76 -10.90 19.00
C GLY A 198 -20.86 -10.07 19.93
N LEU A 199 -21.41 -9.60 21.07
CA LEU A 199 -20.66 -8.83 22.08
C LEU A 199 -19.93 -9.69 23.11
N ARG A 200 -20.13 -11.01 23.06
CA ARG A 200 -19.48 -11.96 23.97
C ARG A 200 -18.20 -12.45 23.33
N CYS A 201 -17.06 -12.18 23.97
CA CYS A 201 -15.76 -12.70 23.58
C CYS A 201 -15.29 -13.69 24.63
N ASP A 202 -14.91 -14.87 24.17
CA ASP A 202 -14.44 -15.95 25.03
C ASP A 202 -12.99 -16.30 24.65
N LEU A 203 -12.23 -16.69 25.68
CA LEU A 203 -10.92 -17.29 25.52
C LEU A 203 -11.07 -18.61 24.77
N ILE A 204 -10.27 -18.74 23.71
CA ILE A 204 -10.04 -19.99 23.02
C ILE A 204 -8.67 -20.48 23.51
N ASP A 205 -8.68 -21.49 24.37
CA ASP A 205 -7.46 -22.22 24.68
C ASP A 205 -6.96 -22.88 23.39
N ALA A 206 -5.71 -22.62 23.02
CA ALA A 206 -5.04 -23.41 22.00
C ALA A 206 -4.84 -24.82 22.57
N THR A 207 -5.77 -25.73 22.24
CA THR A 207 -6.03 -26.96 23.01
C THR A 207 -4.92 -28.01 23.01
N MET A 208 -3.76 -27.79 22.41
CA MET A 208 -2.68 -28.79 22.37
C MET A 208 -1.29 -28.13 22.47
N PRO A 209 -0.59 -28.27 23.62
CA PRO A 209 0.79 -27.80 23.81
C PRO A 209 1.80 -28.33 22.78
N ASP A 210 1.49 -29.47 22.13
CA ASP A 210 2.40 -30.20 21.25
C ASP A 210 2.13 -30.03 19.74
N CYS A 211 1.18 -29.18 19.32
CA CYS A 211 0.84 -29.02 17.90
C CYS A 211 1.02 -27.57 17.40
N CYS A 212 1.51 -27.43 16.17
CA CYS A 212 1.67 -26.12 15.55
C CYS A 212 0.49 -25.80 14.62
N PRO A 213 -0.40 -24.85 14.97
CA PRO A 213 -1.43 -24.39 14.05
C PRO A 213 -0.83 -23.58 12.89
N LEU A 214 0.40 -23.10 13.00
CA LEU A 214 1.13 -22.41 11.91
C LEU A 214 1.80 -23.37 10.91
N GLY A 215 1.84 -24.68 11.20
CA GLY A 215 2.57 -25.70 10.42
C GLY A 215 3.91 -26.12 11.03
N GLU A 216 4.35 -27.36 10.76
CA GLU A 216 5.52 -28.00 11.40
C GLU A 216 6.84 -27.21 11.33
N SER A 217 7.05 -26.41 10.28
CA SER A 217 8.26 -25.57 10.13
C SER A 217 8.15 -24.18 10.76
N SER A 218 6.95 -23.76 11.17
CA SER A 218 6.65 -22.35 11.48
C SER A 218 6.61 -22.03 12.98
N CYS A 219 6.60 -23.03 13.88
CA CYS A 219 6.57 -22.81 15.33
C CYS A 219 7.94 -22.88 16.02
N GLY A 220 9.05 -23.00 15.29
CA GLY A 220 10.39 -23.17 15.87
C GLY A 220 10.67 -24.61 16.29
N PHE A 221 11.61 -24.82 17.23
CA PHE A 221 12.13 -26.15 17.60
C PHE A 221 11.17 -27.03 18.44
N GLY A 222 9.94 -26.59 18.69
CA GLY A 222 9.01 -27.22 19.63
C GLY A 222 8.06 -28.26 19.01
N PRO A 223 6.99 -27.84 18.32
CA PRO A 223 5.94 -28.78 17.89
C PRO A 223 6.37 -29.58 16.66
N SER A 224 6.31 -30.91 16.76
CA SER A 224 6.73 -31.83 15.67
C SER A 224 5.59 -32.26 14.73
N LYS A 225 4.35 -31.77 14.95
CA LYS A 225 3.15 -32.18 14.19
C LYS A 225 2.18 -31.03 13.91
N ARG A 226 1.54 -31.06 12.74
CA ARG A 226 0.35 -30.22 12.44
C ARG A 226 -0.81 -30.56 13.37
N CYS A 227 -1.59 -29.55 13.78
CA CYS A 227 -2.76 -29.75 14.62
C CYS A 227 -3.84 -30.61 13.90
N PRO A 228 -4.27 -31.74 14.48
CA PRO A 228 -5.34 -32.54 13.92
C PRO A 228 -6.70 -31.93 14.25
N SER A 229 -7.29 -31.24 13.28
CA SER A 229 -8.67 -30.68 13.25
C SER A 229 -8.99 -29.57 14.26
N PRO A 230 -9.89 -28.63 13.87
CA PRO A 230 -10.19 -27.44 14.66
C PRO A 230 -10.99 -27.72 15.93
N LEU A 231 -11.05 -26.69 16.77
CA LEU A 231 -11.80 -26.59 18.03
C LEU A 231 -13.10 -27.39 18.02
N ARG A 232 -13.35 -28.17 19.08
CA ARG A 232 -14.62 -28.87 19.28
C ARG A 232 -15.75 -27.85 19.46
N THR A 233 -16.37 -27.43 18.37
CA THR A 233 -17.68 -26.78 18.38
C THR A 233 -18.74 -27.80 17.95
N ASN A 234 -19.98 -27.65 18.41
CA ASN A 234 -21.08 -28.52 18.00
C ASN A 234 -21.59 -28.19 16.57
N ASN A 235 -21.04 -27.18 15.90
CA ASN A 235 -21.43 -26.75 14.55
C ASN A 235 -20.48 -27.28 13.48
N VAL A 236 -21.00 -27.58 12.29
CA VAL A 236 -20.16 -27.94 11.13
C VAL A 236 -19.51 -26.68 10.61
N ILE A 237 -18.21 -26.58 10.72
CA ILE A 237 -17.48 -25.41 10.24
C ILE A 237 -17.29 -25.52 8.71
N PRO A 238 -17.70 -24.53 7.89
CA PRO A 238 -17.49 -24.61 6.45
C PRO A 238 -16.00 -24.67 6.13
N LYS A 239 -15.58 -25.74 5.48
CA LYS A 239 -14.21 -25.92 4.97
C LYS A 239 -14.23 -25.67 3.46
N PRO A 240 -13.31 -24.84 2.91
CA PRO A 240 -13.21 -24.68 1.47
C PRO A 240 -12.78 -26.00 0.81
N LEU A 241 -13.42 -26.32 -0.30
CA LEU A 241 -12.94 -27.25 -1.30
C LEU A 241 -12.35 -26.43 -2.44
N VAL A 242 -11.06 -26.60 -2.70
CA VAL A 242 -10.37 -25.87 -3.77
C VAL A 242 -9.73 -26.87 -4.73
N VAL A 243 -9.93 -26.64 -6.02
CA VAL A 243 -9.46 -27.51 -7.10
C VAL A 243 -8.73 -26.65 -8.11
N ASP A 244 -7.53 -27.08 -8.52
CA ASP A 244 -6.78 -26.40 -9.57
C ASP A 244 -7.29 -26.76 -10.99
N GLU A 245 -6.71 -26.14 -12.02
CA GLU A 245 -7.06 -26.36 -13.42
C GLU A 245 -6.86 -27.82 -13.89
N THR A 246 -6.01 -28.60 -13.20
CA THR A 246 -5.76 -30.01 -13.52
C THR A 246 -6.78 -30.95 -12.89
N GLY A 247 -7.66 -30.43 -12.03
CA GLY A 247 -8.59 -31.23 -11.25
C GLY A 247 -8.00 -31.74 -9.93
N THR A 248 -6.81 -31.28 -9.53
CA THR A 248 -6.18 -31.72 -8.28
C THR A 248 -6.80 -30.99 -7.09
N HIS A 249 -7.22 -31.76 -6.09
CA HIS A 249 -7.75 -31.23 -4.85
C HIS A 249 -6.64 -30.66 -3.97
N LEU A 250 -6.77 -29.40 -3.59
CA LEU A 250 -5.90 -28.78 -2.60
C LEU A 250 -6.32 -29.21 -1.19
N HIS A 251 -5.39 -29.12 -0.23
CA HIS A 251 -5.62 -29.56 1.15
C HIS A 251 -5.60 -28.37 2.13
N PRO A 252 -6.74 -27.67 2.33
CA PRO A 252 -6.83 -26.60 3.30
C PRO A 252 -6.66 -27.10 4.74
N TRP A 253 -5.98 -26.29 5.54
CA TRP A 253 -5.80 -26.49 6.98
C TRP A 253 -6.20 -25.23 7.74
N GLY A 254 -6.58 -25.34 9.00
CA GLY A 254 -7.11 -24.21 9.74
C GLY A 254 -7.64 -24.55 11.12
N ASP A 255 -8.01 -23.52 11.86
CA ASP A 255 -8.61 -23.57 13.20
C ASP A 255 -10.15 -23.51 13.17
N GLY A 256 -10.71 -23.51 11.95
CA GLY A 256 -12.14 -23.47 11.68
C GLY A 256 -12.73 -22.06 11.60
N TYR A 257 -12.05 -21.03 12.10
CA TYR A 257 -12.43 -19.65 11.84
C TYR A 257 -11.64 -19.06 10.67
N ALA A 258 -10.43 -19.57 10.44
CA ALA A 258 -9.60 -19.28 9.30
C ALA A 258 -9.10 -20.58 8.63
N TRP A 259 -9.16 -20.62 7.30
CA TRP A 259 -8.64 -21.68 6.47
C TRP A 259 -7.51 -21.17 5.59
N HIS A 260 -6.36 -21.81 5.70
CA HIS A 260 -5.22 -21.60 4.84
C HIS A 260 -5.25 -22.60 3.69
N VAL A 261 -5.27 -22.09 2.47
CA VAL A 261 -5.31 -22.85 1.22
C VAL A 261 -3.95 -22.69 0.54
N PRO A 262 -3.08 -23.72 0.55
CA PRO A 262 -1.85 -23.68 -0.22
C PRO A 262 -2.19 -23.80 -1.71
N LEU A 263 -2.00 -22.72 -2.45
CA LEU A 263 -2.01 -22.75 -3.90
C LEU A 263 -0.77 -23.52 -4.35
N THR A 264 -0.96 -24.49 -5.23
CA THR A 264 0.13 -25.29 -5.80
C THR A 264 0.06 -25.23 -7.31
N GLY A 265 1.20 -25.32 -7.97
CA GLY A 265 1.29 -25.15 -9.42
C GLY A 265 1.20 -23.68 -9.83
N ARG A 266 1.78 -23.34 -10.98
CA ARG A 266 1.74 -21.99 -11.55
C ARG A 266 0.43 -21.76 -12.31
N HIS A 267 -0.69 -22.12 -11.69
CA HIS A 267 -2.03 -21.98 -12.25
C HIS A 267 -2.55 -20.55 -12.05
N GLU A 268 -3.41 -20.10 -12.96
CA GLU A 268 -3.99 -18.75 -12.95
C GLU A 268 -5.46 -18.76 -12.55
N ALA A 269 -6.10 -19.94 -12.51
CA ALA A 269 -7.47 -20.12 -12.06
C ALA A 269 -7.61 -21.29 -11.07
N PHE A 270 -8.48 -21.13 -10.07
CA PHE A 270 -8.82 -22.18 -9.11
C PHE A 270 -10.32 -22.19 -8.86
N GLN A 271 -10.94 -23.36 -8.93
CA GLN A 271 -12.33 -23.53 -8.53
C GLN A 271 -12.42 -23.54 -7.00
N VAL A 272 -13.34 -22.74 -6.45
CA VAL A 272 -13.56 -22.60 -5.02
C VAL A 272 -15.01 -22.95 -4.71
N VAL A 273 -15.20 -23.96 -3.87
CA VAL A 273 -16.52 -24.38 -3.36
C VAL A 273 -16.52 -24.28 -1.85
N LEU A 274 -17.55 -23.65 -1.29
CA LEU A 274 -17.79 -23.57 0.16
C LEU A 274 -19.21 -23.97 0.47
N GLU A 275 -19.39 -24.78 1.50
CA GLU A 275 -20.70 -25.27 1.91
C GLU A 275 -20.98 -24.88 3.37
N ASN A 276 -22.10 -24.21 3.59
CA ASN A 276 -22.64 -24.00 4.93
C ASN A 276 -23.88 -24.88 5.12
N PRO A 277 -23.73 -26.11 5.66
CA PRO A 277 -24.86 -27.00 5.89
C PRO A 277 -25.67 -26.62 7.15
N ASN A 278 -25.19 -25.67 7.96
CA ASN A 278 -25.87 -25.27 9.19
C ASN A 278 -27.15 -24.48 8.91
N HIS A 279 -27.96 -24.32 9.96
CA HIS A 279 -29.16 -23.48 9.97
C HIS A 279 -28.88 -22.02 10.37
N GLU A 280 -27.60 -21.67 10.60
CA GLU A 280 -27.14 -20.33 10.95
C GLU A 280 -26.07 -19.85 9.96
N THR A 281 -25.87 -18.53 9.89
CA THR A 281 -24.79 -17.93 9.09
C THR A 281 -23.43 -18.37 9.63
N ALA A 282 -22.55 -18.79 8.74
CA ALA A 282 -21.17 -19.12 9.09
C ALA A 282 -20.23 -18.02 8.59
N ASP A 283 -19.46 -17.43 9.49
CA ASP A 283 -18.40 -16.48 9.15
C ASP A 283 -17.08 -17.24 9.03
N VAL A 284 -16.47 -17.17 7.85
CA VAL A 284 -15.29 -17.96 7.49
C VAL A 284 -14.27 -17.06 6.82
N ARG A 285 -13.02 -17.21 7.24
CA ARG A 285 -11.88 -16.57 6.59
C ARG A 285 -11.11 -17.56 5.75
N ILE A 286 -10.72 -17.14 4.56
CA ILE A 286 -9.93 -17.96 3.62
C ILE A 286 -8.68 -17.18 3.24
N ILE A 287 -7.54 -17.86 3.33
CA ILE A 287 -6.22 -17.35 3.01
C ILE A 287 -5.68 -18.22 1.88
N PHE A 288 -5.76 -17.73 0.66
CA PHE A 288 -5.08 -18.34 -0.47
C PHE A 288 -3.61 -17.94 -0.40
N HIS A 289 -2.70 -18.89 -0.37
CA HIS A 289 -1.28 -18.62 -0.16
C HIS A 289 -0.43 -19.38 -1.17
N LEU A 290 0.54 -18.68 -1.76
CA LEU A 290 1.52 -19.28 -2.64
C LEU A 290 2.91 -18.94 -2.13
N ASP A 291 3.70 -19.97 -1.86
CA ASP A 291 5.15 -19.88 -1.67
C ASP A 291 5.84 -19.97 -3.04
N ASP A 292 6.93 -19.22 -3.19
CA ASP A 292 7.77 -19.15 -4.40
C ASP A 292 6.99 -18.93 -5.71
N PRO A 293 6.14 -17.88 -5.78
CA PRO A 293 5.43 -17.53 -7.01
C PRO A 293 6.40 -17.14 -8.13
N SER A 294 6.05 -17.45 -9.39
CA SER A 294 6.89 -17.13 -10.55
C SER A 294 7.04 -15.63 -10.83
N LYS A 295 6.02 -14.86 -10.48
CA LYS A 295 5.99 -13.39 -10.51
C LYS A 295 5.24 -12.90 -9.29
N ILE A 296 5.58 -11.73 -8.75
CA ILE A 296 5.03 -11.30 -7.45
C ILE A 296 4.71 -9.80 -7.35
N THR A 297 5.48 -8.93 -8.01
CA THR A 297 5.40 -7.49 -7.78
C THR A 297 4.05 -6.89 -8.16
N GLY A 298 3.41 -7.28 -9.27
CA GLY A 298 2.04 -6.82 -9.58
C GLY A 298 0.99 -7.90 -9.62
N VAL A 299 1.15 -8.97 -8.83
CA VAL A 299 0.09 -9.99 -8.72
C VAL A 299 -1.21 -9.34 -8.22
N ALA A 300 -2.32 -9.63 -8.88
CA ALA A 300 -3.69 -9.29 -8.49
C ALA A 300 -4.53 -10.55 -8.35
N THR A 301 -5.61 -10.48 -7.56
CA THR A 301 -6.54 -11.60 -7.38
C THR A 301 -7.97 -11.11 -7.31
N LEU A 302 -8.89 -11.86 -7.92
CA LEU A 302 -10.32 -11.61 -7.77
C LEU A 302 -11.11 -12.92 -7.71
N LEU A 303 -12.24 -12.90 -7.03
CA LEU A 303 -13.24 -13.95 -7.12
C LEU A 303 -14.28 -13.56 -8.16
N ARG A 304 -14.63 -14.49 -9.05
CA ARG A 304 -15.69 -14.32 -10.05
C ARG A 304 -16.66 -15.49 -10.04
N ASN A 305 -17.82 -15.26 -10.63
CA ASN A 305 -18.79 -16.32 -10.85
C ASN A 305 -18.23 -17.33 -11.86
N ILE A 306 -18.33 -18.62 -11.54
CA ILE A 306 -17.74 -19.67 -12.37
C ILE A 306 -18.39 -19.78 -13.76
N SER A 307 -19.68 -19.45 -13.89
CA SER A 307 -20.48 -19.63 -15.10
C SER A 307 -20.41 -18.43 -16.04
N ASN A 308 -20.70 -17.21 -15.56
CA ASN A 308 -20.76 -16.02 -16.42
C ASN A 308 -19.49 -15.16 -16.36
N LYS A 309 -18.48 -15.58 -15.58
CA LYS A 309 -17.19 -14.91 -15.40
C LYS A 309 -17.26 -13.46 -14.87
N LYS A 310 -18.43 -12.97 -14.43
CA LYS A 310 -18.56 -11.64 -13.83
C LYS A 310 -17.84 -11.59 -12.46
N PRO A 311 -17.04 -10.56 -12.17
CA PRO A 311 -16.42 -10.35 -10.86
C PRO A 311 -17.44 -10.27 -9.73
N SER A 312 -17.05 -10.70 -8.54
CA SER A 312 -17.95 -10.80 -7.38
C SER A 312 -18.18 -9.49 -6.62
N GLY A 313 -17.33 -8.47 -6.80
CA GLY A 313 -17.30 -7.30 -5.92
C GLY A 313 -16.62 -7.56 -4.56
N LEU A 314 -16.23 -8.80 -4.26
CA LEU A 314 -15.52 -9.13 -3.02
C LEU A 314 -14.09 -8.63 -3.07
N HIS A 315 -13.70 -7.89 -2.04
CA HIS A 315 -12.32 -7.43 -1.89
C HIS A 315 -11.42 -8.54 -1.34
N LEU A 316 -10.39 -8.90 -2.09
CA LEU A 316 -9.33 -9.81 -1.64
C LEU A 316 -8.12 -8.97 -1.20
N GLN A 317 -7.80 -9.00 0.10
CA GLN A 317 -6.63 -8.29 0.61
C GLN A 317 -5.36 -9.07 0.23
N LEU A 318 -4.50 -8.46 -0.56
CA LEU A 318 -3.21 -9.01 -0.93
C LEU A 318 -2.11 -8.52 0.00
N SER A 319 -1.28 -9.45 0.45
CA SER A 319 -0.02 -9.17 1.11
C SER A 319 1.07 -10.11 0.60
N LYS A 320 2.26 -9.58 0.40
CA LYS A 320 3.36 -10.27 -0.28
C LYS A 320 4.71 -9.90 0.31
N ASN A 321 5.70 -10.74 0.03
CA ASN A 321 7.09 -10.54 0.40
C ASN A 321 7.97 -11.24 -0.65
N TRP A 322 9.09 -10.65 -1.04
CA TRP A 322 10.13 -11.30 -1.85
C TRP A 322 11.52 -11.17 -1.24
N HIS A 323 11.60 -10.60 -0.05
CA HIS A 323 12.85 -10.27 0.60
C HIS A 323 13.39 -11.50 1.33
N ILE A 324 14.66 -11.81 1.10
CA ILE A 324 15.37 -12.93 1.73
C ILE A 324 16.59 -12.39 2.45
N ASN A 325 16.75 -12.75 3.72
CA ASN A 325 17.81 -12.23 4.59
C ASN A 325 19.00 -13.20 4.76
N ASP A 326 19.13 -14.20 3.88
CA ASP A 326 20.12 -15.28 4.01
C ASP A 326 21.58 -14.79 4.09
N CYS A 327 21.85 -13.57 3.65
CA CYS A 327 23.18 -13.00 3.65
C CYS A 327 23.60 -12.29 4.92
N TYR A 328 22.67 -11.70 5.67
CA TYR A 328 23.05 -10.87 6.79
C TYR A 328 22.82 -11.59 8.13
N TRP A 329 21.64 -12.15 8.36
CA TRP A 329 21.24 -12.64 9.71
C TRP A 329 20.66 -14.06 9.73
N GLY A 330 20.73 -14.78 8.60
CA GLY A 330 20.02 -16.04 8.40
C GLY A 330 18.52 -15.83 8.15
N ARG A 331 17.81 -16.93 7.85
CA ARG A 331 16.37 -16.89 7.60
C ARG A 331 15.62 -16.39 8.82
N ILE A 332 14.76 -15.39 8.64
CA ILE A 332 13.84 -14.94 9.68
C ILE A 332 12.43 -15.37 9.31
N ARG A 333 11.59 -15.70 10.30
CA ARG A 333 10.19 -16.04 10.07
C ARG A 333 9.50 -14.99 9.19
N HIS A 334 8.77 -15.46 8.18
CA HIS A 334 8.06 -14.66 7.15
C HIS A 334 8.95 -13.96 6.12
N ASP A 335 10.27 -14.17 6.14
CA ASP A 335 11.10 -13.87 4.97
C ASP A 335 10.86 -14.89 3.85
N GLY A 336 11.34 -14.60 2.64
CA GLY A 336 11.13 -15.44 1.47
C GLY A 336 10.14 -14.85 0.46
N VAL A 337 10.00 -15.55 -0.66
CA VAL A 337 9.11 -15.15 -1.74
C VAL A 337 7.76 -15.82 -1.54
N TRP A 338 6.73 -15.02 -1.23
CA TRP A 338 5.38 -15.52 -1.01
C TRP A 338 4.33 -14.41 -1.19
N TYR A 339 3.10 -14.78 -1.51
CA TYR A 339 1.95 -13.90 -1.33
C TYR A 339 0.77 -14.62 -0.67
N SER A 340 -0.15 -13.83 -0.12
CA SER A 340 -1.46 -14.31 0.29
C SER A 340 -2.57 -13.36 -0.13
N ALA A 341 -3.64 -13.93 -0.68
CA ALA A 341 -4.90 -13.27 -0.89
C ALA A 341 -5.89 -13.71 0.20
N VAL A 342 -6.44 -12.75 0.94
CA VAL A 342 -7.30 -13.01 2.10
C VAL A 342 -8.70 -12.46 1.84
N VAL A 343 -9.71 -13.29 2.10
CA VAL A 343 -11.12 -12.89 2.06
C VAL A 343 -11.83 -13.37 3.32
N GLU A 344 -12.72 -12.53 3.88
CA GLU A 344 -13.66 -12.89 4.95
C GLU A 344 -15.07 -12.97 4.36
N LEU A 345 -15.77 -14.06 4.60
CA LEU A 345 -17.08 -14.35 4.00
C LEU A 345 -18.09 -14.70 5.09
N SER A 346 -19.31 -14.18 4.93
CA SER A 346 -20.48 -14.60 5.69
C SER A 346 -21.38 -15.46 4.81
N LEU A 347 -21.29 -16.78 4.96
CA LEU A 347 -22.09 -17.73 4.19
C LEU A 347 -23.49 -17.90 4.81
N PRO A 348 -24.58 -17.63 4.08
CA PRO A 348 -25.92 -17.83 4.61
C PRO A 348 -26.23 -19.30 4.96
N PRO A 349 -27.22 -19.57 5.82
CA PRO A 349 -27.63 -20.93 6.17
C PRO A 349 -27.99 -21.78 4.96
N SER A 350 -27.62 -23.07 4.98
CA SER A 350 -28.03 -24.07 3.97
C SER A 350 -27.68 -23.68 2.52
N THR A 351 -26.56 -22.99 2.34
CA THR A 351 -26.07 -22.52 1.03
C THR A 351 -24.74 -23.14 0.64
N GLN A 352 -24.45 -23.09 -0.67
CA GLN A 352 -23.12 -23.32 -1.21
C GLN A 352 -22.68 -22.12 -2.06
N LEU A 353 -21.41 -21.72 -1.98
CA LEU A 353 -20.79 -20.78 -2.90
C LEU A 353 -19.99 -21.58 -3.95
N GLN A 354 -20.18 -21.25 -5.22
CA GLN A 354 -19.33 -21.72 -6.32
C GLN A 354 -18.69 -20.51 -6.99
N ALA A 355 -17.37 -20.42 -6.90
CA ALA A 355 -16.59 -19.31 -7.42
C ALA A 355 -15.35 -19.81 -8.14
N GLU A 356 -14.75 -18.93 -8.93
CA GLU A 356 -13.42 -19.11 -9.49
C GLU A 356 -12.53 -18.00 -8.94
N LEU A 357 -11.43 -18.38 -8.30
CA LEU A 357 -10.33 -17.48 -7.95
C LEU A 357 -9.45 -17.32 -9.18
N LEU A 358 -9.27 -16.08 -9.64
CA LEU A 358 -8.25 -15.74 -10.60
C LEU A 358 -7.02 -15.18 -9.90
N VAL A 359 -5.85 -15.63 -10.35
CA VAL A 359 -4.54 -15.08 -10.06
C VAL A 359 -4.03 -14.43 -11.33
N ILE A 360 -3.85 -13.11 -11.30
CA ILE A 360 -3.52 -12.29 -12.44
C ILE A 360 -2.08 -11.79 -12.25
N TYR A 361 -1.20 -12.12 -13.18
CA TYR A 361 0.19 -11.65 -13.16
C TYR A 361 0.37 -10.47 -14.11
N GLN A 362 0.66 -10.74 -15.39
CA GLN A 362 1.04 -9.69 -16.32
C GLN A 362 -0.16 -8.93 -16.89
N PHE A 363 -1.16 -9.67 -17.37
CA PHE A 363 -2.25 -9.14 -18.17
C PHE A 363 -3.61 -9.49 -17.56
N PHE A 364 -4.53 -8.54 -17.61
CA PHE A 364 -5.95 -8.81 -17.43
C PHE A 364 -6.66 -8.40 -18.73
N GLY A 365 -7.06 -9.40 -19.50
CA GLY A 365 -7.41 -9.20 -20.90
C GLY A 365 -6.20 -8.73 -21.71
N ASN A 366 -6.36 -7.64 -22.44
CA ASN A 366 -5.32 -7.06 -23.31
C ASN A 366 -4.50 -5.91 -22.67
N LEU A 367 -4.70 -5.59 -21.39
CA LEU A 367 -3.94 -4.53 -20.69
C LEU A 367 -3.08 -5.13 -19.59
N HIS A 368 -1.94 -4.49 -19.33
CA HIS A 368 -1.16 -4.80 -18.14
C HIS A 368 -2.03 -4.52 -16.91
N SER A 369 -2.19 -5.55 -16.08
CA SER A 369 -2.99 -5.41 -14.88
C SER A 369 -2.32 -4.44 -13.90
N VAL A 370 -3.11 -3.76 -13.09
CA VAL A 370 -2.58 -3.00 -11.95
C VAL A 370 -2.92 -3.74 -10.68
N SER A 371 -2.01 -3.76 -9.72
CA SER A 371 -2.34 -4.23 -8.37
C SER A 371 -1.82 -3.27 -7.31
N HIS A 372 -2.55 -3.15 -6.21
CA HIS A 372 -2.08 -2.46 -4.99
C HIS A 372 -2.15 -3.48 -3.86
N ALA A 373 -1.00 -3.77 -3.27
CA ALA A 373 -0.92 -4.75 -2.21
C ALA A 373 0.05 -4.31 -1.13
N GLN A 374 -0.08 -4.95 0.02
CA GLN A 374 0.85 -4.72 1.11
C GLN A 374 2.12 -5.50 0.89
N LEU A 375 3.22 -4.80 1.01
CA LEU A 375 4.55 -5.36 0.98
C LEU A 375 5.08 -5.47 2.41
N SER A 376 5.30 -6.71 2.82
CA SER A 376 6.19 -7.01 3.94
C SER A 376 7.61 -6.70 3.51
N LEU A 377 8.36 -6.02 4.36
CA LEU A 377 9.81 -5.85 4.21
C LEU A 377 10.61 -6.87 5.04
N ILE A 378 9.95 -7.86 5.64
CA ILE A 378 10.63 -8.90 6.40
C ILE A 378 11.58 -9.67 5.48
N GLY A 379 12.86 -9.54 5.78
CA GLY A 379 13.93 -10.13 4.97
C GLY A 379 14.78 -9.07 4.25
N TRP A 380 14.31 -7.82 4.19
CA TRP A 380 15.05 -6.69 3.64
C TRP A 380 15.96 -6.09 4.73
N PRO A 381 17.22 -5.75 4.40
CA PRO A 381 18.22 -5.38 5.40
C PRO A 381 18.06 -3.98 6.02
N GLY A 382 17.16 -3.14 5.50
CA GLY A 382 16.90 -1.81 6.06
C GLY A 382 15.75 -1.78 7.07
N SER A 383 14.91 -0.76 6.98
CA SER A 383 13.69 -0.61 7.77
C SER A 383 12.69 -1.74 7.51
N ASN A 384 11.93 -2.14 8.52
CA ASN A 384 10.96 -3.25 8.41
C ASN A 384 9.53 -2.75 8.67
N GLY A 385 9.20 -1.58 8.12
CA GLY A 385 7.89 -0.95 8.17
C GLY A 385 6.88 -1.57 7.21
N LEU A 386 5.62 -1.15 7.30
CA LEU A 386 4.64 -1.44 6.24
C LEU A 386 5.00 -0.65 5.01
N TRP A 387 5.20 -1.36 3.91
CA TRP A 387 5.15 -0.78 2.59
C TRP A 387 3.86 -1.17 1.90
N GLU A 388 3.33 -0.23 1.14
CA GLU A 388 2.26 -0.47 0.20
C GLU A 388 2.88 -0.34 -1.18
N GLU A 389 2.67 -1.31 -2.05
CA GLU A 389 3.30 -1.36 -3.35
C GLU A 389 2.24 -1.50 -4.43
N VAL A 390 2.44 -0.73 -5.50
CA VAL A 390 1.65 -0.81 -6.71
C VAL A 390 2.52 -1.32 -7.86
N GLY A 391 2.07 -2.42 -8.47
CA GLY A 391 2.66 -2.99 -9.68
C GLY A 391 1.79 -2.77 -10.91
N LEU A 392 2.42 -2.52 -12.06
CA LEU A 392 1.84 -2.56 -13.40
C LEU A 392 2.43 -3.75 -14.16
N GLY A 393 1.61 -4.75 -14.44
CA GLY A 393 2.10 -6.10 -14.73
C GLY A 393 2.89 -6.66 -13.54
N ALA A 394 3.55 -7.81 -13.70
CA ALA A 394 4.17 -8.50 -12.57
C ALA A 394 5.71 -8.57 -12.62
N ASP A 395 6.35 -7.63 -13.32
CA ASP A 395 7.79 -7.62 -13.57
C ASP A 395 8.58 -6.52 -12.83
N GLY A 396 7.93 -5.70 -12.01
CA GLY A 396 8.59 -4.71 -11.16
C GLY A 396 7.60 -3.86 -10.37
N GLU A 397 8.11 -3.08 -9.44
CA GLU A 397 7.31 -2.04 -8.76
C GLU A 397 7.05 -0.88 -9.72
N SER A 398 5.89 -0.25 -9.63
CA SER A 398 5.61 1.03 -10.30
C SER A 398 5.69 2.20 -9.34
N ILE A 399 5.05 2.07 -8.17
CA ILE A 399 5.14 3.07 -7.11
C ILE A 399 4.95 2.44 -5.74
N THR A 400 5.73 2.87 -4.73
CA THR A 400 5.57 2.43 -3.33
C THR A 400 5.19 3.59 -2.42
N TYR A 401 4.38 3.27 -1.41
CA TYR A 401 3.92 4.18 -0.38
C TYR A 401 4.30 3.66 0.99
N GLU A 402 4.74 4.56 1.84
CA GLU A 402 4.98 4.28 3.25
C GLU A 402 4.14 5.25 4.08
N PRO A 403 2.89 4.87 4.44
CA PRO A 403 1.91 5.82 4.97
C PRO A 403 2.36 6.56 6.23
N ASN A 404 3.24 5.94 7.02
CA ASN A 404 3.80 6.44 8.27
C ASN A 404 5.21 7.05 8.12
N MET A 405 5.78 7.08 6.91
CA MET A 405 7.02 7.79 6.58
C MET A 405 8.20 7.38 7.49
N GLN A 406 8.37 6.09 7.79
CA GLN A 406 9.46 5.57 8.62
C GLN A 406 10.81 5.66 7.92
N GLN A 407 10.85 5.29 6.65
CA GLN A 407 11.98 5.31 5.78
C GLN A 407 12.11 6.68 5.11
N ARG A 408 13.24 7.32 5.41
CA ARG A 408 13.64 8.61 4.84
C ARG A 408 12.57 9.70 4.93
N ARG A 409 11.55 9.53 5.77
CA ARG A 409 10.55 10.53 6.02
C ARG A 409 9.84 10.99 4.72
N SER A 410 9.47 10.01 3.89
CA SER A 410 8.78 10.23 2.62
C SER A 410 7.56 9.34 2.55
N ALA A 411 6.39 9.89 2.21
CA ALA A 411 5.19 9.07 2.06
C ALA A 411 5.14 8.27 0.75
N VAL A 412 5.77 8.77 -0.31
CA VAL A 412 5.97 8.04 -1.57
C VAL A 412 7.46 7.75 -1.67
N LEU A 413 7.82 6.51 -1.99
CA LEU A 413 9.21 6.06 -2.05
C LEU A 413 9.57 5.69 -3.49
N ASP A 414 9.73 4.41 -3.79
CA ASP A 414 10.15 3.95 -5.11
C ASP A 414 9.11 4.39 -6.13
N THR A 415 9.53 5.14 -7.14
CA THR A 415 8.67 5.54 -8.26
C THR A 415 9.41 5.24 -9.54
N ARG A 416 8.82 4.39 -10.37
CA ARG A 416 9.52 3.70 -11.46
C ARG A 416 8.74 3.84 -12.77
N PRO A 417 9.41 4.10 -13.90
CA PRO A 417 8.77 4.16 -15.20
C PRO A 417 8.35 2.77 -15.65
N PHE A 418 7.33 2.74 -16.51
CA PHE A 418 6.77 1.50 -17.04
C PHE A 418 7.08 1.34 -18.53
N LEU A 419 7.22 0.09 -18.98
CA LEU A 419 7.53 -0.27 -20.37
C LEU A 419 8.81 0.38 -20.92
N VAL A 420 9.87 0.47 -20.11
CA VAL A 420 11.18 0.97 -20.53
C VAL A 420 12.30 -0.04 -20.29
N CYS A 421 13.53 0.27 -20.71
CA CYS A 421 14.71 -0.54 -20.44
C CYS A 421 14.83 -0.93 -18.95
N MET A 422 15.07 -2.22 -18.70
CA MET A 422 15.46 -2.72 -17.37
C MET A 422 16.68 -1.97 -16.84
N MET A 423 16.73 -1.72 -15.53
CA MET A 423 17.92 -1.26 -14.84
C MET A 423 19.02 -2.32 -14.88
N ASP A 424 20.27 -1.89 -14.75
CA ASP A 424 21.38 -2.81 -14.52
C ASP A 424 21.25 -3.42 -13.12
N SER A 425 21.06 -4.74 -13.04
CA SER A 425 21.07 -5.44 -11.75
C SER A 425 22.50 -5.86 -11.42
N PRO A 426 23.02 -5.54 -10.23
CA PRO A 426 24.28 -6.11 -9.77
C PRO A 426 24.13 -7.62 -9.58
N GLU A 427 25.20 -8.37 -9.88
CA GLU A 427 25.31 -9.76 -9.45
C GLU A 427 25.86 -9.76 -8.02
N CYS A 428 24.96 -9.97 -7.06
CA CYS A 428 25.32 -10.01 -5.64
C CYS A 428 25.67 -11.43 -5.20
N HIS A 429 26.91 -11.61 -4.76
CA HIS A 429 27.38 -12.86 -4.17
C HIS A 429 27.50 -12.72 -2.66
N CYS A 430 27.00 -13.75 -1.99
CA CYS A 430 26.97 -13.84 -0.55
C CYS A 430 28.22 -14.58 -0.05
N PHE A 431 29.12 -13.88 0.63
CA PHE A 431 30.34 -14.47 1.20
C PHE A 431 30.13 -14.71 2.69
N LYS A 432 29.86 -15.96 3.08
CA LYS A 432 29.67 -16.33 4.50
C LYS A 432 30.96 -16.64 5.26
N GLU A 433 32.14 -16.32 4.70
CA GLU A 433 33.42 -16.67 5.33
C GLU A 433 33.77 -15.73 6.48
N VAL A 434 34.30 -16.33 7.56
CA VAL A 434 34.84 -15.61 8.72
C VAL A 434 36.19 -15.03 8.31
N ASN A 435 36.30 -13.71 8.24
CA ASN A 435 37.61 -13.07 8.03
C ASN A 435 38.51 -13.23 9.28
N ALA A 436 39.80 -12.92 9.14
CA ALA A 436 40.79 -13.07 10.22
C ALA A 436 40.49 -12.25 11.50
N SER A 437 39.49 -11.36 11.48
CA SER A 437 39.03 -10.58 12.63
C SER A 437 37.84 -11.18 13.38
N GLY A 438 37.29 -12.31 12.91
CA GLY A 438 36.26 -13.07 13.65
C GLY A 438 34.83 -12.55 13.51
N THR A 439 34.52 -11.72 12.52
CA THR A 439 33.15 -11.16 12.35
C THR A 439 32.67 -11.06 10.90
N PHE A 440 31.48 -11.67 10.72
CA PHE A 440 30.35 -11.50 9.77
C PHE A 440 30.45 -11.87 8.27
N PRO A 441 29.35 -12.44 7.73
CA PRO A 441 29.15 -12.63 6.29
C PRO A 441 29.07 -11.27 5.56
N GLU A 442 29.74 -11.16 4.41
CA GLU A 442 29.78 -9.96 3.56
C GLU A 442 28.97 -10.22 2.29
N MET A 443 28.01 -9.34 1.96
CA MET A 443 27.42 -9.32 0.61
C MET A 443 28.33 -8.46 -0.28
N ARG A 444 28.98 -9.06 -1.28
CA ARG A 444 29.67 -8.29 -2.33
C ARG A 444 28.85 -8.34 -3.59
N CYS A 445 28.41 -7.16 -4.01
CA CYS A 445 27.73 -6.96 -5.27
C CYS A 445 28.76 -6.52 -6.32
N GLU A 446 28.99 -7.38 -7.31
CA GLU A 446 29.72 -6.98 -8.50
C GLU A 446 28.72 -6.39 -9.49
N TRP A 447 28.88 -5.10 -9.75
CA TRP A 447 28.20 -4.44 -10.87
C TRP A 447 28.85 -4.92 -12.17
N LYS A 448 28.44 -6.08 -12.66
CA LYS A 448 28.66 -6.41 -14.06
C LYS A 448 27.77 -5.48 -14.86
N LYS A 449 28.29 -4.29 -15.18
CA LYS A 449 27.70 -3.43 -16.20
C LYS A 449 27.59 -4.27 -17.46
N ALA A 450 26.41 -4.82 -17.72
CA ALA A 450 26.10 -5.37 -19.01
C ALA A 450 26.38 -4.24 -19.99
N GLN A 451 27.22 -4.48 -21.00
CA GLN A 451 27.63 -3.46 -21.95
C GLN A 451 26.38 -2.80 -22.57
N HIS A 452 26.00 -1.64 -22.04
CA HIS A 452 24.95 -0.69 -22.44
C HIS A 452 24.00 -1.14 -23.57
N LYS A 453 23.19 -2.18 -23.34
CA LYS A 453 22.08 -2.54 -24.22
C LYS A 453 20.81 -2.49 -23.40
N CYS A 454 19.88 -1.64 -23.82
CA CYS A 454 18.50 -1.66 -23.36
C CYS A 454 17.95 -3.10 -23.47
N ARG A 455 17.41 -3.63 -22.37
CA ARG A 455 16.85 -4.98 -22.27
C ARG A 455 15.39 -4.91 -21.82
N GLY A 456 14.57 -5.79 -22.39
CA GLY A 456 13.14 -5.91 -22.11
C GLY A 456 12.31 -6.00 -23.39
N ASP A 457 11.03 -6.27 -23.21
CA ASP A 457 9.98 -6.20 -24.24
C ASP A 457 8.62 -5.91 -23.58
N PHE A 458 7.57 -5.76 -24.39
CA PHE A 458 6.22 -5.48 -23.91
C PHE A 458 5.69 -6.46 -22.84
N GLU A 459 6.12 -7.72 -22.89
CA GLU A 459 5.67 -8.76 -21.96
C GLU A 459 6.55 -8.87 -20.71
N THR A 460 7.81 -8.40 -20.79
CA THR A 460 8.85 -8.60 -19.78
C THR A 460 9.81 -7.41 -19.67
N THR A 461 9.35 -6.22 -19.27
CA THR A 461 10.24 -5.05 -19.09
C THR A 461 11.05 -5.03 -17.80
N GLY A 462 10.81 -5.94 -16.86
CA GLY A 462 11.60 -6.10 -15.62
C GLY A 462 11.64 -4.87 -14.71
N TRP A 463 12.58 -4.89 -13.74
CA TRP A 463 12.83 -3.77 -12.84
C TRP A 463 13.43 -2.58 -13.61
N THR A 464 12.81 -1.42 -13.53
CA THR A 464 13.27 -0.17 -14.18
C THR A 464 13.89 0.79 -13.15
N GLU A 465 14.52 1.87 -13.60
CA GLU A 465 15.26 2.78 -12.71
C GLU A 465 14.37 3.50 -11.69
N ASN A 466 14.88 3.71 -10.47
CA ASN A 466 14.13 4.43 -9.43
C ASN A 466 14.34 5.95 -9.56
N HIS A 467 13.25 6.71 -9.62
CA HIS A 467 13.30 8.18 -9.73
C HIS A 467 13.19 8.87 -8.38
N GLY A 468 12.99 8.09 -7.32
CA GLY A 468 12.70 8.58 -5.99
C GLY A 468 11.25 8.96 -5.86
N GLY A 469 10.95 9.64 -4.77
CA GLY A 469 9.61 9.75 -4.24
C GLY A 469 9.11 11.17 -4.20
N SER A 470 7.96 11.28 -3.57
CA SER A 470 7.19 12.49 -3.36
C SER A 470 6.69 12.50 -1.92
N ASP A 471 6.27 13.65 -1.44
CA ASP A 471 5.72 13.75 -0.09
C ASP A 471 4.37 14.44 -0.06
N PHE A 472 3.53 13.97 0.86
CA PHE A 472 2.24 14.56 1.18
C PHE A 472 2.37 15.32 2.49
N LEU A 473 2.12 16.63 2.43
CA LEU A 473 2.20 17.54 3.57
C LEU A 473 3.59 17.57 4.24
N VAL A 474 4.42 18.54 3.89
CA VAL A 474 5.64 18.87 4.64
C VAL A 474 5.37 20.08 5.52
N ALA A 475 5.10 19.84 6.80
CA ALA A 475 4.91 20.88 7.80
C ALA A 475 6.10 20.94 8.76
N ILE A 476 6.74 22.10 8.88
CA ILE A 476 7.86 22.37 9.79
C ILE A 476 7.47 23.51 10.72
N ASN A 477 7.70 23.34 12.01
CA ASN A 477 7.40 24.35 13.03
C ASN A 477 8.58 25.33 13.25
N GLU A 478 8.39 26.31 14.14
CA GLU A 478 9.37 27.35 14.46
C GLU A 478 10.68 26.82 15.06
N THR A 479 10.68 25.63 15.66
CA THR A 479 11.90 24.99 16.19
C THR A 479 12.65 24.19 15.11
N GLY A 480 12.22 24.27 13.86
CA GLY A 480 12.74 23.46 12.76
C GLY A 480 12.28 22.00 12.80
N SER A 481 11.38 21.64 13.72
CA SER A 481 10.84 20.29 13.86
C SER A 481 9.76 20.06 12.84
N TYR A 482 9.89 18.99 12.10
CA TYR A 482 8.77 18.60 11.25
C TYR A 482 7.65 17.92 12.05
N GLN A 483 6.43 18.04 11.54
CA GLN A 483 5.24 17.49 12.15
C GLN A 483 4.86 16.16 11.48
N TYR A 484 5.33 15.05 12.07
CA TYR A 484 4.99 13.70 11.61
C TYR A 484 3.50 13.41 11.69
N LEU A 485 3.01 12.49 10.85
CA LEU A 485 1.66 11.97 10.99
C LEU A 485 1.61 10.94 12.12
N THR A 486 0.69 11.17 13.05
CA THR A 486 0.29 10.26 14.12
C THR A 486 -1.07 9.66 13.75
N ASN A 487 -1.46 8.56 14.42
CA ASN A 487 -2.72 7.85 14.18
C ASN A 487 -2.90 7.42 12.73
N VAL A 488 -1.80 6.99 12.09
CA VAL A 488 -1.85 6.68 10.65
C VAL A 488 -2.67 5.42 10.41
N THR A 489 -3.66 5.54 9.53
CA THR A 489 -4.54 4.42 9.13
C THR A 489 -4.53 4.27 7.61
N SER A 490 -4.42 3.06 7.08
CA SER A 490 -4.61 2.76 5.65
C SER A 490 -5.98 2.13 5.37
N TRP A 491 -6.50 2.33 4.16
CA TRP A 491 -7.71 1.69 3.66
C TRP A 491 -7.52 1.34 2.20
N HIS A 492 -7.91 0.13 1.84
CA HIS A 492 -7.85 -0.36 0.46
C HIS A 492 -9.30 -0.51 -0.01
N VAL A 493 -9.74 0.41 -0.86
CA VAL A 493 -11.08 0.37 -1.45
C VAL A 493 -11.09 -0.59 -2.64
N SER A 494 -10.00 -0.58 -3.40
CA SER A 494 -9.85 -1.25 -4.69
C SER A 494 -8.38 -1.64 -4.89
N ASN A 495 -8.10 -2.90 -5.18
CA ASN A 495 -6.72 -3.43 -5.28
C ASN A 495 -6.30 -3.83 -6.70
N GLY A 496 -7.13 -3.59 -7.71
CA GLY A 496 -6.93 -4.06 -9.09
C GLY A 496 -7.98 -5.10 -9.49
N PRO A 497 -7.92 -5.66 -10.72
CA PRO A 497 -6.80 -5.57 -11.68
C PRO A 497 -6.85 -4.40 -12.67
N ARG A 498 -7.92 -3.58 -12.68
CA ARG A 498 -8.10 -2.44 -13.60
C ARG A 498 -7.77 -1.10 -12.97
N PHE A 499 -8.09 -0.95 -11.69
CA PHE A 499 -7.92 0.30 -10.95
C PHE A 499 -7.57 0.00 -9.50
N THR A 500 -6.72 0.84 -8.91
CA THR A 500 -6.41 0.79 -7.50
C THR A 500 -6.88 2.06 -6.82
N ASN A 501 -7.31 1.94 -5.57
CA ASN A 501 -7.64 3.08 -4.73
C ASN A 501 -7.38 2.73 -3.27
N ALA A 502 -6.42 3.42 -2.69
CA ALA A 502 -6.12 3.34 -1.28
C ALA A 502 -6.15 4.73 -0.64
N SER A 503 -6.54 4.81 0.63
CA SER A 503 -6.52 6.04 1.40
C SER A 503 -5.67 5.90 2.66
N TYR A 504 -5.01 6.99 3.03
CA TYR A 504 -4.18 7.08 4.23
C TYR A 504 -4.59 8.31 5.02
N HIS A 505 -4.96 8.10 6.27
CA HIS A 505 -5.40 9.17 7.17
C HIS A 505 -4.39 9.33 8.30
N GLY A 506 -4.30 10.53 8.86
CA GLY A 506 -3.44 10.81 10.01
C GLY A 506 -3.70 12.19 10.61
N LEU A 507 -2.91 12.55 11.61
CA LEU A 507 -2.94 13.84 12.28
C LEU A 507 -1.51 14.32 12.47
N THR A 508 -1.19 15.58 12.17
CA THR A 508 0.13 16.13 12.49
C THR A 508 0.47 15.95 13.97
N ALA A 509 1.75 15.79 14.30
CA ALA A 509 2.21 15.44 15.64
C ALA A 509 1.79 16.47 16.71
N ASP A 510 1.65 17.74 16.32
CA ASP A 510 1.13 18.82 17.15
C ASP A 510 -0.41 18.86 17.24
N GLY A 511 -1.11 17.94 16.59
CA GLY A 511 -2.56 17.84 16.57
C GLY A 511 -3.28 18.92 15.75
N ALA A 512 -2.56 19.70 14.94
CA ALA A 512 -3.13 20.88 14.28
C ALA A 512 -3.83 20.59 12.95
N VAL A 513 -3.35 19.63 12.16
CA VAL A 513 -3.87 19.35 10.81
C VAL A 513 -4.23 17.87 10.70
N LYS A 514 -5.51 17.59 10.43
CA LYS A 514 -5.99 16.26 10.09
C LYS A 514 -5.81 16.03 8.60
N VAL A 515 -5.23 14.89 8.25
CA VAL A 515 -4.75 14.56 6.91
C VAL A 515 -5.52 13.39 6.35
N LYS A 516 -6.02 13.53 5.12
CA LYS A 516 -6.48 12.44 4.25
C LYS A 516 -5.67 12.50 2.96
N ARG A 517 -5.11 11.37 2.55
CA ARG A 517 -4.41 11.15 1.28
C ARG A 517 -5.10 10.01 0.56
N GLU A 518 -5.30 10.10 -0.73
CA GLU A 518 -5.85 9.05 -1.57
C GLU A 518 -4.93 8.85 -2.77
N VAL A 519 -4.65 7.60 -3.09
CA VAL A 519 -3.73 7.22 -4.15
C VAL A 519 -4.37 6.18 -5.05
N SER A 520 -4.17 6.35 -6.35
CA SER A 520 -4.77 5.51 -7.37
C SER A 520 -3.87 5.35 -8.58
N THR A 521 -3.84 4.13 -9.13
CA THR A 521 -3.16 3.76 -10.37
C THR A 521 -4.12 2.90 -11.18
N TRP A 522 -3.99 2.88 -12.50
CA TRP A 522 -4.85 2.07 -13.37
C TRP A 522 -4.04 1.23 -14.35
N ALA A 523 -4.68 0.15 -14.78
CA ALA A 523 -4.20 -0.70 -15.86
C ALA A 523 -3.95 0.14 -17.10
N THR A 524 -2.86 -0.16 -17.78
CA THR A 524 -2.45 0.58 -18.97
C THR A 524 -1.68 -0.30 -19.94
N ARG A 525 -1.33 0.27 -21.09
CA ARG A 525 -0.43 -0.31 -22.10
C ARG A 525 0.64 0.67 -22.57
N ASP A 526 0.73 1.83 -21.91
CA ASP A 526 1.61 2.92 -22.30
C ASP A 526 2.64 3.32 -21.22
N VAL A 527 2.26 4.16 -20.26
CA VAL A 527 3.13 4.75 -19.23
C VAL A 527 2.43 4.71 -17.88
N ALA A 528 3.22 4.74 -16.81
CA ALA A 528 2.68 4.77 -15.46
C ALA A 528 2.04 6.13 -15.17
N ARG A 529 0.82 6.11 -14.64
CA ARG A 529 0.08 7.26 -14.14
C ARG A 529 -0.45 6.98 -12.75
N HIS A 530 -0.33 7.97 -11.88
CA HIS A 530 -0.72 7.89 -10.48
C HIS A 530 -1.52 9.14 -10.13
N LEU A 531 -2.74 8.97 -9.65
CA LEU A 531 -3.52 10.05 -9.06
C LEU A 531 -3.24 10.09 -7.55
N HIS A 532 -2.77 11.24 -7.10
CA HIS A 532 -2.56 11.60 -5.70
C HIS A 532 -3.53 12.71 -5.32
N SER A 533 -4.52 12.38 -4.51
CA SER A 533 -5.46 13.34 -3.95
C SER A 533 -5.17 13.57 -2.47
N PHE A 534 -5.40 14.79 -1.99
CA PHE A 534 -5.31 15.05 -0.56
C PHE A 534 -6.43 15.97 -0.08
N ARG A 535 -6.74 15.87 1.22
CA ARG A 535 -7.58 16.82 1.94
C ARG A 535 -7.05 17.03 3.35
N TYR A 536 -6.76 18.27 3.68
CA TYR A 536 -6.23 18.70 4.97
C TYR A 536 -7.27 19.57 5.68
N GLU A 537 -7.63 19.20 6.92
CA GLU A 537 -8.52 19.98 7.77
C GLU A 537 -7.72 20.58 8.93
N VAL A 538 -7.72 21.91 9.03
CA VAL A 538 -7.04 22.62 10.11
C VAL A 538 -7.95 22.63 11.34
N LEU A 539 -7.52 22.00 12.42
CA LEU A 539 -8.30 21.81 13.64
C LEU A 539 -8.13 22.95 14.65
N ARG A 540 -6.98 23.63 14.60
CA ARG A 540 -6.67 24.79 15.45
C ARG A 540 -5.73 25.73 14.72
N ASN A 541 -5.73 27.00 15.11
CA ASN A 541 -4.81 27.98 14.56
C ASN A 541 -3.36 27.52 14.74
N VAL A 542 -2.57 27.60 13.67
CA VAL A 542 -1.17 27.18 13.66
C VAL A 542 -0.39 27.97 12.60
N THR A 543 0.91 28.15 12.87
CA THR A 543 1.84 28.77 11.93
C THR A 543 2.98 27.79 11.64
N TYR A 544 3.31 27.62 10.37
CA TYR A 544 4.43 26.80 9.93
C TYR A 544 5.40 27.62 9.07
N PRO A 545 6.68 27.74 9.45
CA PRO A 545 7.72 28.32 8.59
C PRO A 545 7.83 27.67 7.20
N ARG A 546 7.62 26.35 7.11
CA ARG A 546 7.50 25.63 5.84
C ARG A 546 6.24 24.77 5.87
N PHE A 547 5.41 24.92 4.83
CA PHE A 547 4.16 24.19 4.69
C PHE A 547 3.93 23.86 3.21
N ALA A 548 4.53 22.75 2.78
CA ALA A 548 4.29 22.19 1.46
C ALA A 548 3.02 21.35 1.50
N LEU A 549 2.10 21.56 0.55
CA LEU A 549 0.93 20.70 0.41
C LEU A 549 1.30 19.36 -0.25
N TYR A 550 2.21 19.41 -1.23
CA TYR A 550 2.77 18.26 -1.93
C TYR A 550 4.17 18.60 -2.44
N VAL A 551 5.08 17.63 -2.48
CA VAL A 551 6.43 17.80 -3.05
C VAL A 551 6.71 16.67 -4.02
N LEU A 552 6.96 16.98 -5.30
CA LEU A 552 7.57 16.03 -6.24
C LEU A 552 9.09 16.12 -6.11
N GLY A 553 9.73 14.99 -5.83
CA GLY A 553 11.15 14.96 -5.45
C GLY A 553 11.32 15.26 -3.96
N ALA A 554 10.95 14.28 -3.13
CA ALA A 554 10.94 14.41 -1.68
C ALA A 554 12.31 14.81 -1.10
N ASP A 555 12.28 15.53 0.03
CA ASP A 555 13.43 16.12 0.70
C ASP A 555 14.61 15.15 0.92
N TRP A 556 14.33 13.86 1.10
CA TRP A 556 15.30 12.82 1.44
C TRP A 556 15.22 11.57 0.54
N TYR A 557 14.36 11.59 -0.49
CA TYR A 557 14.14 10.46 -1.39
C TYR A 557 13.94 10.96 -2.82
N ASN A 558 15.01 11.36 -3.50
CA ASN A 558 14.96 11.87 -4.88
C ASN A 558 16.23 11.46 -5.62
N PHE A 559 16.10 10.74 -6.74
CA PHE A 559 17.25 10.15 -7.45
C PHE A 559 17.52 10.76 -8.82
N VAL A 560 16.78 11.80 -9.23
CA VAL A 560 16.99 12.47 -10.52
C VAL A 560 17.90 13.68 -10.34
N ALA A 561 19.05 13.65 -10.99
CA ALA A 561 20.03 14.75 -10.93
C ALA A 561 19.62 15.92 -11.85
N ASP A 562 19.74 17.15 -11.37
CA ASP A 562 19.62 18.39 -12.17
C ASP A 562 18.59 18.35 -13.33
N PRO A 563 17.31 18.00 -13.06
CA PRO A 563 16.30 17.98 -14.11
C PRO A 563 15.99 19.40 -14.59
N ASP A 564 15.66 19.56 -15.87
CA ASP A 564 15.02 20.79 -16.34
C ASP A 564 13.54 20.76 -15.95
N ILE A 565 12.99 21.92 -15.58
CA ILE A 565 11.59 22.04 -15.22
C ILE A 565 10.90 22.87 -16.29
N VAL A 566 9.94 22.28 -16.98
CA VAL A 566 9.08 22.96 -17.95
C VAL A 566 7.69 23.06 -17.35
N TYR A 567 6.97 24.16 -17.57
CA TYR A 567 5.61 24.28 -17.07
C TYR A 567 4.70 25.08 -17.99
N GLY A 568 3.41 24.81 -17.89
CA GLY A 568 2.39 25.46 -18.67
C GLY A 568 0.98 25.21 -18.16
N ASP A 569 0.01 25.59 -18.97
CA ASP A 569 -1.42 25.39 -18.73
C ASP A 569 -2.11 24.87 -20.01
N LEU A 570 -3.43 25.03 -20.11
CA LEU A 570 -4.20 24.62 -21.29
C LEU A 570 -3.86 25.40 -22.56
N ASP A 571 -3.30 26.60 -22.47
CA ASP A 571 -2.87 27.40 -23.63
C ASP A 571 -1.48 26.97 -24.13
N GLY A 572 -0.78 26.13 -23.37
CA GLY A 572 0.51 25.53 -23.74
C GLY A 572 1.64 25.94 -22.81
N LEU A 573 2.85 26.02 -23.36
CA LEU A 573 4.08 26.30 -22.62
C LEU A 573 4.12 27.75 -22.09
N ILE A 574 4.36 27.91 -20.78
CA ILE A 574 4.56 29.23 -20.15
C ILE A 574 6.05 29.51 -19.92
N GLY A 575 6.82 28.53 -19.45
CA GLY A 575 8.24 28.76 -19.17
C GLY A 575 9.05 27.52 -18.80
N MET A 576 10.36 27.75 -18.65
CA MET A 576 11.35 26.69 -18.43
C MET A 576 12.47 27.16 -17.48
N ALA A 577 12.76 26.34 -16.48
CA ALA A 577 13.88 26.47 -15.55
C ALA A 577 14.95 25.44 -15.89
N VAL A 578 16.14 25.91 -16.27
CA VAL A 578 17.25 25.06 -16.75
C VAL A 578 18.44 25.13 -15.81
N ASN A 579 19.11 24.00 -15.56
CA ASN A 579 20.34 23.87 -14.76
C ASN A 579 20.26 24.55 -13.38
N GLN A 580 19.13 24.41 -12.67
CA GLN A 580 18.90 25.09 -11.40
C GLN A 580 19.55 24.37 -10.21
N SER A 581 19.80 23.06 -10.27
CA SER A 581 20.31 22.32 -9.11
C SER A 581 21.69 22.81 -8.67
N ALA A 582 22.55 23.19 -9.62
CA ALA A 582 23.91 23.61 -9.32
C ALA A 582 23.98 24.92 -8.51
N SER A 583 22.94 25.75 -8.60
CA SER A 583 22.87 27.06 -7.94
C SER A 583 22.16 27.06 -6.60
N LEU A 584 21.53 25.94 -6.20
CA LEU A 584 20.74 25.87 -4.98
C LEU A 584 21.35 24.92 -3.96
N GLN A 585 21.49 25.40 -2.73
CA GLN A 585 21.77 24.55 -1.59
C GLN A 585 20.53 23.72 -1.23
N ARG A 586 20.76 22.71 -0.40
CA ARG A 586 19.66 21.89 0.11
C ARG A 586 18.71 22.76 0.93
N PHE A 587 17.41 22.64 0.67
CA PHE A 587 16.33 23.43 1.27
C PHE A 587 16.31 24.91 0.92
N GLU A 588 17.13 25.35 -0.03
CA GLU A 588 17.11 26.71 -0.56
C GLU A 588 16.05 26.81 -1.66
N TYR A 589 15.15 27.79 -1.54
CA TYR A 589 14.19 28.10 -2.60
C TYR A 589 14.83 28.95 -3.69
N SER A 590 14.47 28.72 -4.94
CA SER A 590 14.89 29.59 -6.03
C SER A 590 14.18 30.94 -5.97
N GLU A 591 14.92 32.03 -5.86
CA GLU A 591 14.35 33.40 -5.87
C GLU A 591 13.55 33.71 -7.15
N ARG A 592 13.94 33.13 -8.28
CA ARG A 592 13.24 33.32 -9.57
C ARG A 592 12.03 32.41 -9.74
N TRP A 593 12.08 31.23 -9.13
CA TRP A 593 11.10 30.17 -9.34
C TRP A 593 10.36 29.84 -8.03
N LYS A 594 9.98 30.88 -7.30
CA LYS A 594 9.23 30.80 -6.05
C LYS A 594 7.85 31.43 -6.24
N ASP A 595 6.84 30.79 -5.64
CA ASP A 595 5.44 31.23 -5.65
C ASP A 595 4.87 31.45 -7.06
N ILE A 596 5.24 30.58 -8.01
CA ILE A 596 4.75 30.65 -9.40
C ILE A 596 3.24 30.33 -9.40
N PRO A 597 2.37 31.23 -9.87
CA PRO A 597 0.94 30.99 -9.90
C PRO A 597 0.59 29.89 -10.90
N CYS A 598 -0.38 29.06 -10.54
CA CYS A 598 -0.91 28.00 -11.39
C CYS A 598 -2.39 28.29 -11.72
N GLN A 599 -2.68 28.50 -13.01
CA GLN A 599 -4.05 28.54 -13.52
C GLN A 599 -4.48 27.11 -13.88
N LEU A 600 -5.56 26.64 -13.26
CA LEU A 600 -5.97 25.24 -13.42
C LEU A 600 -6.62 24.94 -14.77
N PRO A 601 -6.41 23.73 -15.32
CA PRO A 601 -5.35 22.81 -14.93
C PRO A 601 -3.98 23.36 -15.40
N CYS A 602 -2.97 23.25 -14.54
CA CYS A 602 -1.58 23.53 -14.91
C CYS A 602 -0.75 22.26 -14.83
N TRP A 603 0.38 22.26 -15.52
CA TRP A 603 1.24 21.09 -15.65
C TRP A 603 2.72 21.47 -15.57
N PHE A 604 3.52 20.50 -15.11
CA PHE A 604 4.96 20.57 -15.03
C PHE A 604 5.58 19.30 -15.61
N ALA A 605 6.65 19.43 -16.37
CA ALA A 605 7.49 18.34 -16.82
C ALA A 605 8.89 18.49 -16.23
N MET A 606 9.31 17.50 -15.43
CA MET A 606 10.69 17.35 -14.98
C MET A 606 11.45 16.51 -16.01
N LEU A 607 12.25 17.20 -16.82
CA LEU A 607 13.00 16.59 -17.91
C LEU A 607 14.37 16.11 -17.41
N THR A 608 14.48 14.79 -17.23
CA THR A 608 15.76 14.13 -16.94
C THR A 608 16.77 14.36 -18.06
N LYS A 609 17.97 14.85 -17.69
CA LYS A 609 19.06 15.15 -18.64
C LYS A 609 19.53 13.92 -19.42
N GLY A 610 19.94 14.13 -20.66
CA GLY A 610 20.54 13.08 -21.51
C GLY A 610 21.83 12.48 -20.95
N SER A 611 22.52 13.17 -20.03
CA SER A 611 23.74 12.70 -19.36
C SER A 611 23.50 11.62 -18.30
N GLN A 612 22.28 11.50 -17.76
CA GLN A 612 21.91 10.41 -16.87
C GLN A 612 21.61 9.14 -17.66
N GLU A 613 21.78 7.98 -17.00
CA GLU A 613 21.68 6.66 -17.62
C GLU A 613 20.42 6.50 -18.50
N THR A 614 20.53 5.66 -19.51
CA THR A 614 19.47 5.42 -20.52
C THR A 614 18.18 4.85 -19.92
N HIS A 615 18.21 4.39 -18.66
CA HIS A 615 17.11 3.74 -17.97
C HIS A 615 16.20 4.72 -17.20
N HIS A 616 16.58 6.00 -17.11
CA HIS A 616 15.73 7.02 -16.51
C HIS A 616 14.60 7.48 -17.47
N ALA A 617 13.60 8.13 -16.89
CA ALA A 617 12.38 8.64 -17.49
C ALA A 617 12.19 10.12 -17.13
N HIS A 618 11.32 10.79 -17.86
CA HIS A 618 10.77 12.09 -17.47
C HIS A 618 9.64 11.90 -16.47
N ARG A 619 9.36 12.93 -15.66
CA ARG A 619 8.22 12.95 -14.74
C ARG A 619 7.29 14.11 -15.09
N GLY A 620 6.02 13.84 -15.27
CA GLY A 620 4.98 14.86 -15.44
C GLY A 620 4.17 15.02 -14.15
N LEU A 621 3.79 16.26 -13.82
CA LEU A 621 2.90 16.58 -12.71
C LEU A 621 1.79 17.50 -13.20
N LEU A 622 0.53 17.08 -13.08
CA LEU A 622 -0.63 17.90 -13.43
C LEU A 622 -1.44 18.20 -12.18
N LEU A 623 -1.76 19.47 -11.95
CA LEU A 623 -2.73 19.86 -10.94
C LEU A 623 -4.11 19.95 -11.59
N ARG A 624 -4.94 18.92 -11.37
CA ARG A 624 -6.27 18.78 -11.99
C ARG A 624 -7.32 19.61 -11.26
N SER A 625 -7.27 19.63 -9.93
CA SER A 625 -8.19 20.39 -9.08
C SER A 625 -7.44 20.95 -7.87
N PHE A 626 -7.90 22.10 -7.36
CA PHE A 626 -7.39 22.70 -6.13
C PHE A 626 -8.46 23.55 -5.46
N SER A 627 -8.56 23.46 -4.14
CA SER A 627 -9.42 24.30 -3.30
C SER A 627 -8.73 24.58 -1.97
N ALA A 628 -8.68 25.85 -1.56
CA ALA A 628 -8.04 26.28 -0.31
C ALA A 628 -8.80 27.42 0.39
N GLY A 629 -10.09 27.58 0.07
CA GLY A 629 -10.93 28.64 0.63
C GLY A 629 -10.38 30.04 0.38
N GLN A 630 -9.99 30.74 1.44
CA GLN A 630 -9.48 32.12 1.38
C GLN A 630 -7.94 32.19 1.22
N LEU A 631 -7.23 31.06 1.29
CA LEU A 631 -5.79 31.04 1.11
C LEU A 631 -5.44 31.33 -0.35
N ARG A 632 -4.40 32.15 -0.56
CA ARG A 632 -3.92 32.50 -1.91
C ARG A 632 -3.14 31.33 -2.49
N GLY A 633 -3.55 30.79 -3.64
CA GLY A 633 -2.92 29.64 -4.29
C GLY A 633 -3.85 29.06 -5.35
N PRO A 634 -3.42 28.02 -6.08
CA PRO A 634 -2.19 27.25 -5.88
C PRO A 634 -0.95 27.98 -6.41
N VAL A 635 0.19 27.77 -5.74
CA VAL A 635 1.50 28.20 -6.24
C VAL A 635 2.52 27.07 -6.20
N PHE A 636 3.51 27.14 -7.07
CA PHE A 636 4.64 26.21 -7.10
C PHE A 636 5.97 26.91 -6.85
N SER A 637 6.85 26.23 -6.13
CA SER A 637 8.20 26.70 -5.86
C SER A 637 9.24 25.61 -6.13
N LEU A 638 10.40 26.00 -6.66
CA LEU A 638 11.57 25.12 -6.78
C LEU A 638 12.43 25.20 -5.52
N ILE A 639 12.80 24.05 -5.00
CA ILE A 639 13.65 23.90 -3.82
C ILE A 639 14.84 22.97 -4.13
N GLY A 640 16.03 23.36 -3.67
CA GLY A 640 17.24 22.56 -3.84
C GLY A 640 17.24 21.30 -2.97
N GLY A 641 17.65 20.17 -3.55
CA GLY A 641 17.77 18.88 -2.86
C GLY A 641 19.19 18.32 -2.90
N ASP A 642 19.48 17.40 -1.98
CA ASP A 642 20.70 16.59 -1.98
C ASP A 642 20.37 15.18 -1.52
N ASN A 643 20.69 14.20 -2.36
CA ASN A 643 20.54 12.78 -2.04
C ASN A 643 21.85 12.05 -2.32
N PHE A 644 22.58 11.69 -1.26
CA PHE A 644 23.92 11.06 -1.35
C PHE A 644 24.93 11.85 -2.18
N GLY A 645 24.93 13.18 -2.07
CA GLY A 645 25.80 14.06 -2.84
C GLY A 645 25.34 14.28 -4.29
N LEU A 646 24.24 13.65 -4.70
CA LEU A 646 23.55 13.97 -5.94
C LEU A 646 22.72 15.24 -5.74
N ARG A 647 23.02 16.28 -6.52
CA ARG A 647 22.23 17.52 -6.52
C ARG A 647 20.92 17.29 -7.28
N THR A 648 19.81 17.56 -6.60
CA THR A 648 18.45 17.33 -7.13
C THR A 648 17.58 18.59 -6.99
N LEU A 649 16.38 18.57 -7.56
CA LEU A 649 15.35 19.60 -7.36
C LEU A 649 14.06 18.97 -6.87
N GLY A 650 13.42 19.63 -5.91
CA GLY A 650 12.04 19.42 -5.54
C GLY A 650 11.13 20.47 -6.19
N LEU A 651 9.93 20.05 -6.59
CA LEU A 651 8.85 20.93 -7.01
C LEU A 651 7.76 20.90 -5.93
N GLU A 652 7.58 22.03 -5.24
CA GLU A 652 6.72 22.16 -4.07
C GLU A 652 5.42 22.88 -4.41
N LEU A 653 4.28 22.21 -4.24
CA LEU A 653 2.94 22.82 -4.27
C LEU A 653 2.65 23.45 -2.91
N GLY A 654 2.22 24.71 -2.91
CA GLY A 654 1.88 25.45 -1.70
C GLY A 654 0.79 26.49 -1.87
N VAL A 655 0.67 27.33 -0.84
CA VAL A 655 -0.13 28.55 -0.82
C VAL A 655 0.80 29.75 -0.68
N ALA A 656 0.52 30.83 -1.39
CA ALA A 656 1.31 32.05 -1.40
C ALA A 656 1.23 32.77 -0.05
N SER A 657 2.29 32.64 0.74
CA SER A 657 2.43 33.27 2.06
C SER A 657 3.47 34.38 2.11
N GLY A 658 4.45 34.39 1.19
CA GLY A 658 5.62 35.28 1.30
C GLY A 658 6.54 34.95 2.49
N GLY A 659 6.43 33.73 3.06
CA GLY A 659 7.12 33.31 4.27
C GLY A 659 6.38 32.19 5.00
N SER A 660 6.20 32.32 6.31
CA SER A 660 5.43 31.35 7.10
C SER A 660 3.96 31.29 6.67
N VAL A 661 3.40 30.09 6.64
CA VAL A 661 1.97 29.89 6.35
C VAL A 661 1.19 29.94 7.66
N HIS A 662 0.18 30.82 7.71
CA HIS A 662 -0.73 30.96 8.84
C HIS A 662 -2.06 30.29 8.49
N LEU A 663 -2.47 29.33 9.32
CA LEU A 663 -3.68 28.54 9.11
C LEU A 663 -4.67 28.80 10.26
N GLN A 664 -5.95 28.90 9.92
CA GLN A 664 -7.05 29.11 10.86
C GLN A 664 -7.84 27.82 11.06
N ALA A 665 -8.37 27.63 12.27
CA ALA A 665 -9.27 26.51 12.54
C ALA A 665 -10.47 26.55 11.59
N GLY A 666 -10.75 25.43 10.93
CA GLY A 666 -11.80 25.31 9.92
C GLY A 666 -11.32 25.48 8.48
N ASP A 667 -10.06 25.90 8.23
CA ASP A 667 -9.50 25.87 6.89
C ASP A 667 -9.47 24.44 6.34
N VAL A 668 -9.89 24.29 5.08
CA VAL A 668 -9.85 23.03 4.34
C VAL A 668 -9.11 23.25 3.04
N ILE A 669 -8.08 22.44 2.82
CA ILE A 669 -7.25 22.47 1.61
C ILE A 669 -7.34 21.11 0.94
N SER A 670 -7.63 21.06 -0.35
CA SER A 670 -7.69 19.81 -1.12
C SER A 670 -7.23 19.99 -2.55
N ALA A 671 -6.65 18.94 -3.12
CA ALA A 671 -6.24 18.91 -4.53
C ALA A 671 -6.23 17.49 -5.10
N ASP A 672 -6.33 17.41 -6.42
CA ASP A 672 -6.06 16.21 -7.21
C ASP A 672 -4.83 16.45 -8.09
N ILE A 673 -3.80 15.64 -7.89
CA ILE A 673 -2.51 15.74 -8.57
C ILE A 673 -2.26 14.45 -9.33
N GLU A 674 -1.99 14.55 -10.62
CA GLU A 674 -1.56 13.41 -11.41
C GLU A 674 -0.05 13.45 -11.59
N LEU A 675 0.59 12.34 -11.25
CA LEU A 675 2.00 12.05 -11.48
C LEU A 675 2.10 11.02 -12.60
N MET A 676 2.91 11.30 -13.62
CA MET A 676 3.18 10.37 -14.72
C MET A 676 4.68 10.17 -14.93
N LEU A 677 5.09 8.97 -15.33
CA LEU A 677 6.47 8.63 -15.66
C LEU A 677 6.55 8.09 -17.08
N TYR A 678 7.21 8.83 -17.96
CA TYR A 678 7.27 8.53 -19.39
C TYR A 678 8.71 8.49 -19.91
N PRO A 679 9.01 7.65 -20.92
CA PRO A 679 10.36 7.45 -21.40
C PRO A 679 11.01 8.73 -21.93
N LYS A 680 12.33 8.83 -21.78
CA LYS A 680 13.14 9.94 -22.34
C LYS A 680 13.23 9.96 -23.86
N SER A 681 12.97 8.82 -24.49
CA SER A 681 13.02 8.69 -25.94
C SER A 681 12.29 7.43 -26.40
N GLN A 682 11.93 7.38 -27.68
CA GLN A 682 11.34 6.19 -28.28
C GLN A 682 12.28 4.97 -28.24
N SER A 683 13.61 5.17 -28.24
CA SER A 683 14.58 4.08 -28.31
C SER A 683 14.67 3.22 -27.04
N VAL A 684 14.12 3.72 -25.93
CA VAL A 684 14.13 3.05 -24.62
C VAL A 684 12.76 2.52 -24.22
N TYR A 685 11.76 2.66 -25.09
CA TYR A 685 10.36 2.34 -24.82
C TYR A 685 9.93 1.06 -25.52
N TYR A 686 9.25 0.18 -24.78
CA TYR A 686 8.78 -1.13 -25.22
C TYR A 686 7.26 -1.24 -25.31
N GLY A 687 6.53 -0.19 -24.97
CA GLY A 687 5.08 -0.21 -25.07
C GLY A 687 4.60 -0.14 -26.52
N GLN A 688 3.38 -0.63 -26.74
CA GLN A 688 2.79 -0.71 -28.08
C GLN A 688 2.09 0.59 -28.49
N ALA A 689 1.76 1.46 -27.53
CA ALA A 689 1.09 2.72 -27.80
C ALA A 689 2.08 3.77 -28.36
N PRO A 690 1.74 4.50 -29.44
CA PRO A 690 2.61 5.55 -29.97
C PRO A 690 2.61 6.74 -29.00
N LEU A 691 3.78 7.15 -28.48
CA LEU A 691 3.88 8.20 -27.44
C LEU A 691 4.04 9.63 -27.97
N HIS A 692 4.40 9.80 -29.24
CA HIS A 692 4.57 11.11 -29.90
C HIS A 692 5.51 12.07 -29.15
N LEU A 693 6.73 11.63 -28.87
CA LEU A 693 7.76 12.38 -28.11
C LEU A 693 8.57 13.35 -29.01
N GLN A 694 7.90 14.29 -29.70
CA GLN A 694 8.61 15.29 -30.53
C GLN A 694 9.28 16.35 -29.66
N ASP A 695 8.52 16.92 -28.74
CA ASP A 695 8.99 17.76 -27.64
C ASP A 695 8.65 17.08 -26.32
N ASP A 696 9.67 16.85 -25.48
CA ASP A 696 9.56 15.95 -24.31
C ASP A 696 8.40 16.34 -23.35
N TRP A 697 8.08 17.62 -23.22
CA TRP A 697 7.02 18.12 -22.33
C TRP A 697 5.60 17.95 -22.89
N GLU A 698 5.43 17.78 -24.21
CA GLU A 698 4.10 17.78 -24.84
C GLU A 698 3.22 16.62 -24.38
N MET A 699 3.82 15.49 -23.96
CA MET A 699 3.05 14.37 -23.43
C MET A 699 2.23 14.78 -22.20
N VAL A 700 2.83 15.58 -21.32
CA VAL A 700 2.20 16.10 -20.11
C VAL A 700 1.09 17.11 -20.47
N PHE A 701 1.35 17.96 -21.46
CA PHE A 701 0.37 18.92 -21.98
C PHE A 701 -0.84 18.23 -22.61
N ARG A 702 -0.65 17.18 -23.42
CA ARG A 702 -1.75 16.39 -24.02
C ARG A 702 -2.63 15.80 -22.92
N GLU A 703 -2.03 15.20 -21.90
CA GLU A 703 -2.76 14.59 -20.79
C GLU A 703 -3.67 15.62 -20.08
N ALA A 704 -3.28 16.91 -20.03
CA ALA A 704 -4.06 17.97 -19.42
C ALA A 704 -5.37 18.31 -20.16
N GLN A 705 -5.52 17.91 -21.43
CA GLN A 705 -6.61 18.33 -22.32
C GLN A 705 -7.86 17.44 -22.31
N LEU A 706 -7.96 16.45 -21.42
CA LEU A 706 -9.12 15.57 -21.36
C LEU A 706 -10.43 16.32 -21.07
N GLN A 707 -11.47 16.08 -21.87
CA GLN A 707 -12.81 16.62 -21.65
C GLN A 707 -13.85 15.49 -21.50
N VAL A 708 -14.78 15.68 -20.56
CA VAL A 708 -15.90 14.77 -20.35
C VAL A 708 -17.18 15.58 -20.20
N GLU A 709 -18.20 15.20 -20.96
CA GLU A 709 -19.56 15.73 -20.86
C GLU A 709 -20.46 14.64 -20.25
N VAL A 710 -21.23 14.99 -19.22
CA VAL A 710 -22.15 14.05 -18.56
C VAL A 710 -23.58 14.41 -18.96
N LEU A 711 -24.27 13.46 -19.57
CA LEU A 711 -25.66 13.59 -20.04
C LEU A 711 -26.65 13.09 -18.99
N GLU A 712 -26.31 12.00 -18.28
CA GLU A 712 -27.10 11.43 -17.18
C GLU A 712 -26.18 10.92 -16.06
N GLY A 713 -26.61 11.07 -14.80
CA GLY A 713 -25.83 10.71 -13.62
C GLY A 713 -25.14 11.91 -12.96
N HIS A 714 -24.19 11.65 -12.07
CA HIS A 714 -23.46 12.70 -11.35
C HIS A 714 -21.96 12.48 -11.45
N LEU A 715 -21.25 13.44 -12.07
CA LEU A 715 -19.78 13.44 -12.13
C LEU A 715 -19.20 13.63 -10.72
N GLN A 716 -18.54 12.60 -10.20
CA GLN A 716 -17.84 12.69 -8.91
C GLN A 716 -16.39 13.13 -9.09
N ARG A 717 -15.75 12.70 -10.21
CA ARG A 717 -14.38 13.08 -10.56
C ARG A 717 -14.19 12.98 -12.06
N GLN A 718 -13.50 13.96 -12.65
CA GLN A 718 -13.23 13.98 -14.09
C GLN A 718 -12.07 13.07 -14.51
N TYR A 719 -11.07 12.86 -13.63
CA TYR A 719 -9.90 12.05 -13.95
C TYR A 719 -9.27 11.32 -12.74
N PRO A 720 -9.01 10.00 -12.81
CA PRO A 720 -9.79 9.02 -13.56
C PRO A 720 -11.28 9.27 -13.46
N LEU A 721 -11.99 9.09 -14.57
CA LEU A 721 -13.40 9.40 -14.68
C LEU A 721 -14.20 8.55 -13.69
N ARG A 722 -14.99 9.20 -12.84
CA ARG A 722 -15.88 8.53 -11.88
C ARG A 722 -17.25 9.20 -11.91
N LEU A 723 -18.27 8.43 -12.28
CA LEU A 723 -19.66 8.89 -12.33
C LEU A 723 -20.52 8.04 -11.41
N ALA A 724 -21.39 8.68 -10.63
CA ALA A 724 -22.44 7.97 -9.92
C ALA A 724 -23.69 7.85 -10.79
N VAL A 725 -24.33 6.68 -10.75
CA VAL A 725 -25.63 6.46 -11.41
C VAL A 725 -26.74 7.31 -10.77
N THR A 726 -27.78 7.60 -11.56
CA THR A 726 -29.03 8.16 -11.05
C THR A 726 -29.75 7.16 -10.14
N SER A 727 -30.80 7.60 -9.46
CA SER A 727 -31.69 6.70 -8.70
C SER A 727 -32.36 5.63 -9.57
N ALA A 728 -32.38 5.80 -10.89
CA ALA A 728 -32.86 4.81 -11.84
C ALA A 728 -31.78 3.78 -12.24
N GLY A 729 -30.56 3.90 -11.72
CA GLY A 729 -29.45 3.00 -12.04
C GLY A 729 -28.78 3.26 -13.38
N ARG A 730 -28.84 4.50 -13.88
CA ARG A 730 -28.31 4.91 -15.19
C ARG A 730 -27.21 5.96 -15.10
N ALA A 731 -26.24 5.91 -16.01
CA ALA A 731 -25.26 6.98 -16.22
C ALA A 731 -24.91 7.07 -17.72
N GLU A 732 -24.87 8.27 -18.28
CA GLU A 732 -24.62 8.51 -19.70
C GLU A 732 -23.63 9.66 -19.86
N PHE A 733 -22.60 9.47 -20.69
CA PHE A 733 -21.53 10.45 -20.85
C PHE A 733 -20.82 10.34 -22.19
N ILE A 734 -20.18 11.45 -22.58
CA ILE A 734 -19.29 11.55 -23.73
C ILE A 734 -17.89 11.86 -23.22
N ALA A 735 -16.91 11.03 -23.58
CA ALA A 735 -15.50 11.28 -23.30
C ALA A 735 -14.79 11.70 -24.60
N ALA A 736 -14.14 12.86 -24.57
CA ALA A 736 -13.34 13.38 -25.67
C ALA A 736 -11.85 13.34 -25.28
N LEU A 737 -11.12 12.41 -25.89
CA LEU A 737 -9.68 12.26 -25.75
C LEU A 737 -8.97 13.25 -26.67
N PRO A 738 -7.82 13.83 -26.26
CA PRO A 738 -7.05 14.70 -27.13
C PRO A 738 -6.49 13.95 -28.34
N ASN A 739 -6.22 14.68 -29.42
CA ASN A 739 -5.59 14.09 -30.61
C ASN A 739 -4.24 13.46 -30.24
N ASN A 740 -3.97 12.27 -30.78
CA ASN A 740 -2.78 11.46 -30.45
C ASN A 740 -2.68 11.11 -28.95
N TYR A 741 -3.82 10.97 -28.25
CA TYR A 741 -3.83 10.43 -26.90
C TYR A 741 -3.32 9.00 -26.90
N SER A 742 -2.20 8.78 -26.22
CA SER A 742 -1.66 7.46 -25.93
C SER A 742 -2.20 7.04 -24.58
N GLY A 743 -2.82 5.87 -24.49
CA GLY A 743 -3.13 5.24 -23.21
C GLY A 743 -4.54 4.70 -23.09
N VAL A 744 -4.97 4.55 -21.85
CA VAL A 744 -6.26 3.98 -21.45
C VAL A 744 -6.89 4.94 -20.46
N LEU A 745 -8.13 5.35 -20.72
CA LEU A 745 -8.92 6.11 -19.76
C LEU A 745 -9.74 5.13 -18.90
N PRO A 746 -9.39 4.92 -17.61
CA PRO A 746 -10.27 4.21 -16.69
C PRO A 746 -11.55 5.01 -16.43
N VAL A 747 -12.69 4.32 -16.47
CA VAL A 747 -13.98 4.86 -16.02
C VAL A 747 -14.54 4.00 -14.90
N THR A 748 -14.92 4.63 -13.79
CA THR A 748 -15.64 3.98 -12.71
C THR A 748 -17.09 4.46 -12.63
N ILE A 749 -18.03 3.53 -12.76
CA ILE A 749 -19.45 3.76 -12.53
C ILE A 749 -19.79 3.35 -11.09
N ALA A 750 -20.13 4.33 -10.27
CA ALA A 750 -20.37 4.26 -8.83
C ALA A 750 -21.87 4.21 -8.50
N GLY A 751 -22.21 3.78 -7.28
CA GLY A 751 -23.58 3.84 -6.75
C GLY A 751 -24.51 2.72 -7.22
N VAL A 752 -23.98 1.67 -7.85
CA VAL A 752 -24.78 0.59 -8.46
C VAL A 752 -25.28 -0.35 -7.37
N GLN A 753 -26.59 -0.66 -7.34
CA GLN A 753 -27.19 -1.41 -6.22
C GLN A 753 -26.97 -2.93 -6.27
N GLY A 754 -26.52 -3.47 -7.41
CA GLY A 754 -26.31 -4.91 -7.57
C GLY A 754 -25.31 -5.25 -8.67
N LEU A 755 -25.07 -6.55 -8.87
CA LEU A 755 -24.03 -7.10 -9.74
C LEU A 755 -24.43 -7.26 -11.22
N ARG A 756 -25.58 -6.74 -11.64
CA ARG A 756 -26.13 -6.97 -12.98
C ARG A 756 -25.67 -6.00 -14.06
N GLY A 757 -25.00 -4.88 -13.74
CA GLY A 757 -24.76 -3.78 -14.69
C GLY A 757 -23.96 -4.10 -15.97
N CYS A 758 -24.16 -3.26 -16.99
CA CYS A 758 -23.52 -3.29 -18.32
C CYS A 758 -23.18 -1.86 -18.79
N LEU A 759 -22.09 -1.71 -19.57
CA LEU A 759 -21.62 -0.44 -20.11
C LEU A 759 -21.55 -0.52 -21.63
N TRP A 760 -22.46 0.16 -22.31
CA TRP A 760 -22.58 0.15 -23.76
C TRP A 760 -21.76 1.26 -24.41
N HIS A 761 -21.03 0.93 -25.48
CA HIS A 761 -20.46 1.88 -26.42
C HIS A 761 -21.40 2.06 -27.63
N PHE A 762 -22.03 3.22 -27.77
CA PHE A 762 -23.09 3.43 -28.77
C PHE A 762 -22.62 3.27 -30.23
N ALA A 763 -21.42 3.76 -30.56
CA ALA A 763 -20.95 3.74 -31.95
C ALA A 763 -20.62 2.32 -32.45
N GLU A 764 -20.26 1.40 -31.55
CA GLU A 764 -19.90 0.01 -31.92
C GLU A 764 -20.95 -1.02 -31.51
N CYS A 765 -21.98 -0.62 -30.77
CA CYS A 765 -22.99 -1.55 -30.25
C CYS A 765 -22.38 -2.69 -29.45
N GLN A 766 -21.47 -2.35 -28.55
CA GLN A 766 -20.73 -3.33 -27.76
C GLN A 766 -20.90 -3.07 -26.27
N ASP A 767 -21.21 -4.11 -25.50
CA ASP A 767 -21.09 -4.10 -24.04
C ASP A 767 -19.63 -4.34 -23.65
N LEU A 768 -19.00 -3.35 -23.02
CA LEU A 768 -17.63 -3.46 -22.52
C LEU A 768 -17.50 -4.42 -21.33
N GLY A 769 -18.62 -4.87 -20.76
CA GLY A 769 -18.68 -5.91 -19.73
C GLY A 769 -18.64 -7.34 -20.26
N GLU A 770 -18.79 -7.55 -21.57
CA GLU A 770 -18.77 -8.88 -22.16
C GLU A 770 -17.41 -9.57 -21.90
N GLY A 771 -17.42 -10.87 -21.59
CA GLY A 771 -16.21 -11.64 -21.26
C GLY A 771 -15.68 -11.45 -19.82
N GLY A 772 -16.20 -10.48 -19.08
CA GLY A 772 -15.85 -10.30 -17.66
C GLY A 772 -14.52 -9.60 -17.41
N GLU A 773 -13.97 -8.88 -18.40
CA GLU A 773 -12.69 -8.17 -18.31
C GLU A 773 -12.80 -6.76 -17.71
N PHE A 774 -13.66 -6.61 -16.71
CA PHE A 774 -13.85 -5.40 -15.92
C PHE A 774 -13.63 -5.69 -14.44
N GLN A 775 -13.59 -4.66 -13.62
CA GLN A 775 -13.44 -4.79 -12.18
C GLN A 775 -14.73 -4.35 -11.49
N VAL A 776 -15.08 -5.02 -10.40
CA VAL A 776 -16.17 -4.60 -9.51
C VAL A 776 -15.65 -4.56 -8.09
N ASP A 777 -15.94 -3.49 -7.39
CA ASP A 777 -15.65 -3.32 -5.96
C ASP A 777 -16.94 -3.01 -5.21
N TYR A 778 -17.19 -3.70 -4.09
CA TYR A 778 -18.21 -3.26 -3.14
C TYR A 778 -17.63 -2.21 -2.19
N ILE A 779 -18.28 -1.05 -2.13
CA ILE A 779 -17.93 0.09 -1.28
C ILE A 779 -19.07 0.29 -0.29
N ALA A 780 -18.75 0.26 1.01
CA ALA A 780 -19.74 0.49 2.06
C ALA A 780 -20.44 1.84 1.86
N ASP A 781 -21.75 1.89 2.11
CA ASP A 781 -22.64 3.04 1.95
C ASP A 781 -22.84 3.57 0.51
N GLU A 782 -22.02 3.12 -0.45
CA GLU A 782 -22.16 3.48 -1.87
C GLU A 782 -22.77 2.36 -2.72
N GLY A 783 -22.50 1.09 -2.39
CA GLY A 783 -22.89 -0.07 -3.19
C GLY A 783 -21.74 -0.57 -4.06
N TYR A 784 -22.04 -1.00 -5.28
CA TYR A 784 -21.05 -1.52 -6.22
C TYR A 784 -20.51 -0.42 -7.12
N ALA A 785 -19.19 -0.46 -7.35
CA ALA A 785 -18.49 0.38 -8.30
C ALA A 785 -17.88 -0.49 -9.41
N TYR A 786 -18.20 -0.19 -10.66
CA TYR A 786 -17.73 -0.91 -11.84
C TYR A 786 -16.63 -0.12 -12.52
N THR A 787 -15.45 -0.70 -12.69
CA THR A 787 -14.35 -0.05 -13.39
C THR A 787 -14.06 -0.73 -14.72
N TYR A 788 -14.18 0.05 -15.79
CA TYR A 788 -13.88 -0.33 -17.16
C TYR A 788 -12.67 0.46 -17.68
N SER A 789 -12.07 -0.03 -18.75
CA SER A 789 -11.00 0.64 -19.49
C SER A 789 -11.56 1.05 -20.84
N LEU A 790 -11.65 2.35 -21.10
CA LEU A 790 -12.19 2.86 -22.36
C LEU A 790 -11.17 2.69 -23.49
N PRO A 791 -11.62 2.41 -24.73
CA PRO A 791 -10.74 2.36 -25.89
C PRO A 791 -10.13 3.73 -26.19
N ASP A 792 -9.01 3.76 -26.92
CA ASP A 792 -8.31 4.98 -27.34
C ASP A 792 -8.92 5.58 -28.61
N LYS A 793 -10.10 6.18 -28.48
CA LYS A 793 -10.76 6.89 -29.59
C LYS A 793 -11.02 8.35 -29.23
N GLU A 794 -10.91 9.23 -30.22
CA GLU A 794 -11.01 10.69 -30.03
C GLU A 794 -12.31 11.10 -29.33
N VAL A 795 -13.46 10.54 -29.72
CA VAL A 795 -14.76 10.83 -29.10
C VAL A 795 -15.55 9.54 -28.95
N MET A 796 -16.11 9.33 -27.76
CA MET A 796 -16.84 8.12 -27.41
C MET A 796 -18.07 8.44 -26.56
N HIS A 797 -19.21 7.83 -26.88
CA HIS A 797 -20.47 7.99 -26.16
C HIS A 797 -20.85 6.66 -25.48
N PHE A 798 -21.12 6.73 -24.18
CA PHE A 798 -21.39 5.57 -23.35
C PHE A 798 -22.69 5.70 -22.54
N LEU A 799 -23.37 4.56 -22.35
CA LEU A 799 -24.50 4.40 -21.44
C LEU A 799 -24.28 3.20 -20.53
N PHE A 800 -24.37 3.43 -19.23
CA PHE A 800 -24.45 2.38 -18.22
C PHE A 800 -25.88 2.16 -17.76
N GLU A 801 -26.26 0.88 -17.59
CA GLU A 801 -27.52 0.48 -16.99
C GLU A 801 -27.34 -0.64 -15.97
N SER A 802 -27.97 -0.52 -14.81
CA SER A 802 -27.87 -1.51 -13.72
C SER A 802 -28.54 -2.86 -14.02
N ASP A 803 -29.55 -2.88 -14.91
CA ASP A 803 -30.38 -4.06 -15.18
C ASP A 803 -30.22 -4.64 -16.60
N CYS A 804 -29.34 -4.08 -17.43
CA CYS A 804 -29.08 -4.50 -18.83
C CYS A 804 -30.34 -4.92 -19.60
N ARG A 805 -31.39 -4.08 -19.55
CA ARG A 805 -32.72 -4.44 -20.06
C ARG A 805 -32.86 -4.21 -21.56
N LEU A 806 -31.98 -3.42 -22.16
CA LEU A 806 -32.03 -3.09 -23.57
C LEU A 806 -31.44 -4.24 -24.39
N ASP A 807 -32.26 -4.82 -25.27
CA ASP A 807 -31.81 -5.71 -26.33
C ASP A 807 -30.94 -4.89 -27.30
N GLU A 808 -29.91 -5.49 -27.91
CA GLU A 808 -28.95 -4.81 -28.83
C GLU A 808 -29.65 -3.92 -29.89
N SER A 809 -30.87 -4.29 -30.30
CA SER A 809 -31.66 -3.56 -31.29
C SER A 809 -32.33 -2.26 -30.80
N GLU A 810 -32.57 -2.08 -29.49
CA GLU A 810 -33.20 -0.87 -28.94
C GLU A 810 -32.17 0.19 -28.52
N THR A 811 -30.97 -0.23 -28.09
CA THR A 811 -29.89 0.66 -27.64
C THR A 811 -29.19 1.40 -28.78
N CYS A 812 -29.09 0.76 -29.95
CA CYS A 812 -28.19 1.18 -31.02
C CYS A 812 -28.84 1.86 -32.23
N HIS A 813 -30.16 1.83 -32.30
CA HIS A 813 -30.92 2.36 -33.43
C HIS A 813 -31.75 3.61 -33.07
N ALA A 814 -31.57 4.16 -31.86
CA ALA A 814 -32.28 5.31 -31.33
C ALA A 814 -31.54 6.64 -31.52
#